data_AF-A0A3A4Z1T4-F1
#
_entry.id   AF-A0A3A4Z1T4-F1
#
_cell.length_a   1.000
_cell.length_b   1.000
_cell.length_c   1.000
_cell.angle_alpha   90.00
_cell.angle_beta   90.00
_cell.angle_gamma   90.00
#
_symmetry.space_group_name_H-M   'P 1'
#
loop_
_entity.id
_entity.type
_entity.pdbx_description
1 polymer ?
#
loop_
_entity_poly.entity_id
_entity_poly.type
_entity_poly.pdbx_seq_one_letter_code
_entity_poly.pdbx_strand_id
1 'polypeptide(L)'
;MAERRQEEIVRFSVLNRLLHLFVMIGFAGLALTGFSLKFSSQTWAQAVAWILGGSCGIRSFHRIFAVLTYGCVVVHLLWLLYFRSALKGRLTGPDSLFPSLKDFRDLLEHVRYMFGRGKVPVFPRFSYWEKFDYWAILIGMNTMGATGLVLWFPEFFTSFFPGYILNVAQVLHLYEAIMAVALKFVVHIVTTHLRPEVFPLDRSIFNGRRRFERGRAGLIGILFFLTLSALGSGISEAEAVAVSPMPLTEEGRTRACLDCHRFPNVHTNEGAKSSQAFCLECHGSDSCTREDGTLLKVSIDSFGKGRHAHEACVMCHRDVARSPHKSQSGALCTHCHGVHGEGVAGDPHLRVQCQACHRKSLFVEYDSKKDLVILSHKDDKGVALALTDHSLPELRDRESCTRCHKAGNKVGAASAILPGKSILCIFCHNAPATLGHWAFGAAMLVFLFGLSGMLLLWFKGRIEGEEQSFHKKISVVSERLWETIFSRGIFRIFSVFFLDVILQRRLLRESVRRWFSHSLIYYGFLGKFVLGLLSFIFFGLFSTAQLSTAMLDKNNWLQAILNDLFGGIILIGLAFAVIQRIMVRPAHVLSEEQDSVALILVGVIVAGGFLLEGARIVLTGIPADKAIYSFIGYPVSTILRSITKDWQGAYGYLWWFHGITWAVFFAYLPFGKLKHILTTPLTLLIREGGTIERR
;
A
#
# COMPACT_ATOMS: atom_id res chain seq x y z
N MET A 1 11.94 50.59 29.59
CA MET A 1 10.96 49.51 29.31
C MET A 1 11.44 48.26 30.02
N ALA A 2 10.70 47.76 31.00
CA ALA A 2 11.08 46.57 31.75
C ALA A 2 10.97 45.32 30.86
N GLU A 3 12.06 44.57 30.72
CA GLU A 3 12.05 43.23 30.13
C GLU A 3 11.11 42.33 30.95
N ARG A 4 9.99 41.92 30.35
CA ARG A 4 9.19 40.83 30.91
C ARG A 4 10.03 39.56 30.85
N ARG A 5 10.67 39.16 31.96
CA ARG A 5 11.13 37.77 32.14
C ARG A 5 9.95 36.85 31.89
N GLN A 6 10.04 36.04 30.85
CA GLN A 6 9.04 35.02 30.56
C GLN A 6 9.25 33.87 31.55
N GLU A 7 8.25 33.61 32.37
CA GLU A 7 8.29 32.52 33.34
C GLU A 7 8.25 31.16 32.61
N GLU A 8 9.36 30.41 32.68
CA GLU A 8 9.39 29.00 32.31
C GLU A 8 8.81 28.16 33.46
N ILE A 9 7.73 27.43 33.20
CA ILE A 9 7.11 26.53 34.17
C ILE A 9 7.61 25.10 33.98
N VAL A 10 7.88 24.39 35.09
CA VAL A 10 8.24 22.96 35.06
C VAL A 10 6.99 22.15 34.74
N ARG A 11 6.96 21.53 33.55
CA ARG A 11 5.81 20.76 33.04
C ARG A 11 5.92 19.27 33.37
N PHE A 12 7.13 18.69 33.37
CA PHE A 12 7.35 17.25 33.61
C PHE A 12 8.47 16.99 34.61
N SER A 13 8.28 16.00 35.50
CA SER A 13 9.28 15.54 36.45
C SER A 13 10.36 14.68 35.77
N VAL A 14 11.52 14.51 36.42
CA VAL A 14 12.61 13.66 35.89
C VAL A 14 12.13 12.23 35.61
N LEU A 15 11.33 11.66 36.54
CA LEU A 15 10.74 10.33 36.38
C LEU A 15 9.88 10.23 35.12
N ASN A 16 9.00 11.22 34.89
CA ASN A 16 8.11 11.21 33.71
C ASN A 16 8.92 11.25 32.40
N ARG A 17 10.03 12.00 32.38
CA ARG A 17 10.90 12.09 31.20
C ARG A 17 11.63 10.78 30.93
N LEU A 18 12.15 10.14 31.97
CA LEU A 18 12.84 8.84 31.86
C LEU A 18 11.86 7.74 31.42
N LEU A 19 10.69 7.65 32.06
CA LEU A 19 9.65 6.70 31.66
C LEU A 19 9.23 6.91 30.21
N HIS A 20 9.03 8.17 29.78
CA HIS A 20 8.70 8.47 28.40
C HIS A 20 9.79 8.04 27.42
N LEU A 21 11.08 8.25 27.75
CA LEU A 21 12.19 7.82 26.90
C LEU A 21 12.20 6.30 26.70
N PHE A 22 12.07 5.53 27.78
CA PHE A 22 12.05 4.07 27.71
C PHE A 22 10.80 3.52 27.03
N VAL A 23 9.63 4.12 27.28
CA VAL A 23 8.38 3.77 26.58
C VAL A 23 8.49 4.09 25.10
N MET A 24 9.10 5.21 24.71
CA MET A 24 9.29 5.56 23.30
C MET A 24 10.18 4.54 22.58
N ILE A 25 11.31 4.17 23.17
CA ILE A 25 12.22 3.15 22.61
C ILE A 25 11.53 1.78 22.56
N GLY A 26 10.91 1.38 23.67
CA GLY A 26 10.25 0.09 23.80
C GLY A 26 9.03 -0.05 22.87
N PHE A 27 8.18 0.97 22.78
CA PHE A 27 7.03 0.98 21.88
C PHE A 27 7.43 0.93 20.40
N ALA A 28 8.44 1.72 20.00
CA ALA A 28 8.96 1.69 18.64
C ALA A 28 9.57 0.31 18.31
N GLY A 29 10.31 -0.29 19.24
CA GLY A 29 10.85 -1.64 19.12
C GLY A 29 9.76 -2.72 19.03
N LEU A 30 8.71 -2.63 19.85
CA LEU A 30 7.55 -3.52 19.82
C LEU A 30 6.78 -3.42 18.50
N ALA A 31 6.55 -2.20 18.00
CA ALA A 31 5.89 -1.98 16.72
C ALA A 31 6.71 -2.60 15.58
N LEU A 32 8.02 -2.34 15.53
CA LEU A 32 8.90 -2.86 14.48
C LEU A 32 8.96 -4.39 14.50
N THR A 33 9.21 -4.98 15.67
CA THR A 33 9.33 -6.45 15.81
C THR A 33 7.99 -7.16 15.63
N GLY A 34 6.90 -6.63 16.19
CA GLY A 34 5.56 -7.20 16.08
C GLY A 34 5.02 -7.17 14.65
N PHE A 35 5.19 -6.05 13.95
CA PHE A 35 4.80 -5.97 12.53
C PHE A 35 5.71 -6.81 11.65
N SER A 36 7.00 -6.96 11.97
CA SER A 36 7.88 -7.87 11.22
C SER A 36 7.43 -9.33 11.35
N LEU A 37 6.88 -9.75 12.50
CA LEU A 37 6.29 -11.09 12.68
C LEU A 37 5.01 -11.24 11.84
N LYS A 38 4.10 -10.26 11.91
CA LYS A 38 2.81 -10.32 11.19
C LYS A 38 2.98 -10.23 9.68
N PHE A 39 3.85 -9.35 9.20
CA PHE A 39 4.06 -9.03 7.79
C PHE A 39 5.36 -9.65 7.27
N SER A 40 5.70 -10.85 7.74
CA SER A 40 6.96 -11.56 7.42
C SER A 40 7.16 -11.86 5.92
N SER A 41 6.11 -11.78 5.11
CA SER A 41 6.18 -11.87 3.65
C SER A 41 6.71 -10.60 2.98
N GLN A 42 6.72 -9.47 3.68
CA GLN A 42 7.17 -8.18 3.14
C GLN A 42 8.70 -8.07 3.17
N THR A 43 9.27 -7.49 2.12
CA THR A 43 10.74 -7.37 1.95
C THR A 43 11.40 -6.58 3.07
N TRP A 44 10.77 -5.50 3.55
CA TRP A 44 11.27 -4.71 4.67
C TRP A 44 11.27 -5.53 5.98
N ALA A 45 10.25 -6.36 6.21
CA ALA A 45 10.17 -7.23 7.39
C ALA A 45 11.22 -8.34 7.34
N GLN A 46 11.49 -8.87 6.14
CA GLN A 46 12.58 -9.82 5.91
C GLN A 46 13.95 -9.19 6.14
N ALA A 47 14.15 -7.93 5.76
CA ALA A 47 15.39 -7.20 6.05
C ALA A 47 15.59 -7.02 7.55
N VAL A 48 14.54 -6.63 8.28
CA VAL A 48 14.57 -6.55 9.76
C VAL A 48 14.85 -7.91 10.38
N ALA A 49 14.21 -8.97 9.87
CA ALA A 49 14.47 -10.33 10.32
C ALA A 49 15.94 -10.71 10.11
N TRP A 50 16.52 -10.42 8.95
CA TRP A 50 17.90 -10.72 8.64
C TRP A 50 18.87 -10.00 9.59
N ILE A 51 18.64 -8.70 9.85
CA ILE A 51 19.45 -7.89 10.78
C ILE A 51 19.39 -8.44 12.20
N LEU A 52 18.19 -8.83 12.65
CA LEU A 52 17.98 -9.26 14.04
C LEU A 52 18.33 -10.73 14.31
N GLY A 53 18.80 -11.50 13.31
CA GLY A 53 19.16 -12.91 13.47
C GLY A 53 18.01 -13.89 13.23
N GLY A 54 17.12 -13.56 12.29
CA GLY A 54 15.98 -14.36 11.88
C GLY A 54 14.76 -14.27 12.80
N SER A 55 13.86 -15.25 12.70
CA SER A 55 12.61 -15.29 13.48
C SER A 55 12.87 -15.45 14.98
N CYS A 56 13.90 -16.19 15.37
CA CYS A 56 14.33 -16.34 16.77
C CYS A 56 14.80 -15.01 17.36
N GLY A 57 15.57 -14.24 16.58
CA GLY A 57 16.00 -12.90 16.91
C GLY A 57 14.83 -11.94 17.13
N ILE A 58 13.94 -11.81 16.14
CA ILE A 58 12.76 -10.95 16.23
C ILE A 58 11.93 -11.28 17.48
N ARG A 59 11.66 -12.56 17.75
CA ARG A 59 10.89 -13.00 18.92
C ARG A 59 11.54 -12.57 20.23
N SER A 60 12.87 -12.69 20.33
CA SER A 60 13.63 -12.35 21.53
C SER A 60 13.62 -10.84 21.78
N PHE A 61 13.89 -10.05 20.75
CA PHE A 61 13.82 -8.59 20.83
C PHE A 61 12.40 -8.09 21.16
N HIS A 62 11.36 -8.69 20.57
CA HIS A 62 9.98 -8.35 20.90
C HIS A 62 9.70 -8.52 22.39
N ARG A 63 10.15 -9.62 23.00
CA ARG A 63 10.03 -9.90 24.43
C ARG A 63 10.83 -8.92 25.29
N ILE A 64 12.06 -8.57 24.89
CA ILE A 64 12.89 -7.58 25.59
C ILE A 64 12.19 -6.22 25.61
N PHE A 65 11.67 -5.76 24.47
CA PHE A 65 10.94 -4.49 24.40
C PHE A 65 9.60 -4.55 25.15
N ALA A 66 8.94 -5.71 25.21
CA ALA A 66 7.74 -5.92 26.01
C ALA A 66 8.04 -5.73 27.50
N VAL A 67 9.10 -6.37 28.01
CA VAL A 67 9.53 -6.23 29.41
C VAL A 67 9.93 -4.78 29.72
N LEU A 68 10.69 -4.13 28.84
CA LEU A 68 11.09 -2.72 29.01
C LEU A 68 9.85 -1.80 29.11
N THR A 69 8.93 -1.93 28.16
CA THR A 69 7.75 -1.07 28.05
C THR A 69 6.77 -1.32 29.18
N TYR A 70 6.46 -2.58 29.48
CA TYR A 70 5.53 -2.94 30.54
C TYR A 70 6.12 -2.65 31.92
N GLY A 71 7.44 -2.80 32.10
CA GLY A 71 8.15 -2.37 33.30
C GLY A 71 7.93 -0.88 33.60
N CYS A 72 7.97 -0.01 32.58
CA CYS A 72 7.64 1.40 32.74
C CYS A 72 6.18 1.64 33.16
N VAL A 73 5.23 0.85 32.64
CA VAL A 73 3.82 0.92 33.06
C VAL A 73 3.68 0.55 34.53
N VAL A 74 4.32 -0.54 34.97
CA VAL A 74 4.30 -0.98 36.37
C VAL A 74 4.91 0.08 37.28
N VAL A 75 6.07 0.64 36.94
CA VAL A 75 6.70 1.73 37.70
C VAL A 75 5.80 2.96 37.79
N HIS A 76 5.13 3.32 36.70
CA HIS A 76 4.18 4.43 36.67
C HIS A 76 2.95 4.18 37.55
N LEU A 77 2.38 2.99 37.52
CA LEU A 77 1.25 2.60 38.38
C LEU A 77 1.66 2.59 39.86
N LEU A 78 2.84 2.06 40.19
CA LEU A 78 3.39 2.09 41.55
C LEU A 78 3.63 3.53 42.03
N TRP A 79 4.12 4.41 41.15
CA TRP A 79 4.26 5.83 41.47
C TRP A 79 2.91 6.50 41.74
N LEU A 80 1.87 6.20 40.95
CA LEU A 80 0.52 6.72 41.19
C LEU A 80 -0.06 6.21 42.53
N LEU A 81 0.14 4.94 42.84
CA LEU A 81 -0.26 4.34 44.12
C LEU A 81 0.46 5.02 45.29
N TYR A 82 1.78 5.24 45.19
CA TYR A 82 2.58 5.95 46.18
C TYR A 82 2.12 7.41 46.34
N PHE A 83 1.89 8.12 45.24
CA PHE A 83 1.41 9.50 45.24
C PHE A 83 0.04 9.64 45.94
N ARG A 84 -0.85 8.65 45.75
CA ARG A 84 -2.18 8.65 46.39
C ARG A 84 -2.16 8.20 47.85
N SER A 85 -1.37 7.19 48.19
CA SER A 85 -1.35 6.55 49.50
C SER A 85 -0.42 7.27 50.49
N ALA A 86 0.84 7.49 50.09
CA ALA A 86 1.87 8.07 50.94
C ALA A 86 1.84 9.60 50.93
N LEU A 87 1.71 10.22 49.74
CA LEU A 87 1.74 11.69 49.61
C LEU A 87 0.35 12.34 49.75
N LYS A 88 -0.72 11.55 49.94
CA LYS A 88 -2.13 11.99 50.01
C LYS A 88 -2.50 12.98 48.89
N GLY A 89 -1.86 12.86 47.72
CA GLY A 89 -2.08 13.74 46.59
C GLY A 89 -3.50 13.62 46.05
N ARG A 90 -4.11 14.75 45.67
CA ARG A 90 -5.43 14.74 45.01
C ARG A 90 -5.25 14.27 43.57
N LEU A 91 -5.89 13.14 43.24
CA LEU A 91 -5.94 12.62 41.88
C LEU A 91 -6.86 13.44 40.97
N THR A 92 -7.67 14.36 41.50
CA THR A 92 -8.55 15.23 40.71
C THR A 92 -8.12 16.69 40.89
N GLY A 93 -7.84 17.39 39.79
CA GLY A 93 -7.35 18.77 39.81
C GLY A 93 -6.80 19.24 38.47
N PRO A 94 -6.46 20.54 38.33
CA PRO A 94 -5.94 21.13 37.09
C PRO A 94 -4.55 20.59 36.69
N ASP A 95 -3.79 20.04 37.65
CA ASP A 95 -2.49 19.41 37.45
C ASP A 95 -2.53 17.87 37.31
N SER A 96 -3.72 17.27 37.36
CA SER A 96 -3.88 15.82 37.27
C SER A 96 -4.20 15.34 35.86
N LEU A 97 -3.80 14.10 35.56
CA LEU A 97 -4.12 13.36 34.33
C LEU A 97 -5.47 12.62 34.41
N PHE A 98 -6.16 12.63 35.56
CA PHE A 98 -7.49 12.04 35.67
C PHE A 98 -8.57 12.98 35.09
N PRO A 99 -9.58 12.43 34.40
CA PRO A 99 -10.70 13.21 33.89
C PRO A 99 -11.53 13.80 35.03
N SER A 100 -12.06 14.99 34.81
CA SER A 100 -12.94 15.71 35.73
C SER A 100 -14.16 16.23 34.98
N LEU A 101 -15.23 16.58 35.70
CA LEU A 101 -16.43 17.18 35.09
C LEU A 101 -16.14 18.50 34.34
N LYS A 102 -15.04 19.19 34.68
CA LYS A 102 -14.58 20.38 33.96
C LYS A 102 -14.13 20.05 32.54
N ASP A 103 -13.51 18.90 32.32
CA ASP A 103 -13.00 18.50 30.99
C ASP A 103 -14.15 18.34 29.97
N PHE A 104 -15.33 17.90 30.42
CA PHE A 104 -16.53 17.83 29.58
C PHE A 104 -17.08 19.22 29.23
N ARG A 105 -17.03 20.16 30.17
CA ARG A 105 -17.40 21.56 29.90
C ARG A 105 -16.42 22.21 28.92
N ASP A 106 -15.12 21.99 29.10
CA ASP A 106 -14.07 22.49 28.21
C ASP A 106 -14.23 21.93 26.79
N LEU A 107 -14.65 20.66 26.64
CA LEU A 107 -15.02 20.07 25.34
C LEU A 107 -16.22 20.79 24.70
N LEU A 108 -17.31 20.99 25.46
CA LEU A 108 -18.52 21.67 24.93
C LEU A 108 -18.24 23.12 24.53
N GLU A 109 -17.46 23.86 25.33
CA GLU A 109 -17.04 25.22 25.01
C GLU A 109 -16.17 25.26 23.75
N HIS A 110 -15.28 24.28 23.58
CA HIS A 110 -14.43 24.16 22.40
C HIS A 110 -15.25 23.85 21.13
N VAL A 111 -16.24 22.95 21.22
CA VAL A 111 -17.18 22.65 20.12
C VAL A 111 -17.98 23.91 19.76
N ARG A 112 -18.49 24.64 20.75
CA ARG A 112 -19.24 25.88 20.52
C ARG A 112 -18.38 26.91 19.77
N TYR A 113 -17.12 27.07 20.18
CA TYR A 113 -16.14 27.91 19.51
C TYR A 113 -15.91 27.52 18.04
N MET A 114 -15.86 26.21 17.73
CA MET A 114 -15.73 25.72 16.34
C MET A 114 -16.90 26.14 15.45
N PHE A 115 -18.12 26.23 16.00
CA PHE A 115 -19.31 26.75 15.30
C PHE A 115 -19.41 28.28 15.32
N GLY A 116 -18.29 28.98 15.56
CA GLY A 116 -18.23 30.45 15.59
C GLY A 116 -18.94 31.08 16.79
N ARG A 117 -19.31 30.29 17.81
CA ARG A 117 -20.06 30.75 18.98
C ARG A 117 -19.21 30.62 20.25
N GLY A 118 -18.77 31.75 20.81
CA GLY A 118 -18.07 31.77 22.11
C GLY A 118 -16.64 32.27 22.05
N LYS A 119 -15.97 32.28 23.21
CA LYS A 119 -14.59 32.76 23.37
C LYS A 119 -13.60 31.62 23.10
N VAL A 120 -12.34 31.98 22.78
CA VAL A 120 -11.25 30.99 22.64
C VAL A 120 -11.07 30.26 23.99
N PRO A 121 -11.19 28.91 24.02
CA PRO A 121 -11.07 28.17 25.27
C PRO A 121 -9.63 28.20 25.81
N VAL A 122 -9.50 28.34 27.13
CA VAL A 122 -8.21 28.34 27.84
C VAL A 122 -8.12 27.07 28.68
N PHE A 123 -7.20 26.19 28.33
CA PHE A 123 -7.05 24.89 28.98
C PHE A 123 -6.09 24.96 30.18
N PRO A 124 -6.28 24.11 31.21
CA PRO A 124 -5.34 23.95 32.32
C PRO A 124 -4.03 23.26 31.85
N ARG A 125 -3.15 22.88 32.80
CA ARG A 125 -1.82 22.29 32.50
C ARG A 125 -1.89 21.12 31.50
N PHE A 126 -2.90 20.27 31.64
CA PHE A 126 -3.25 19.20 30.71
C PHE A 126 -4.65 19.43 30.13
N SER A 127 -4.78 19.43 28.81
CA SER A 127 -6.08 19.57 28.14
C SER A 127 -6.92 18.29 28.24
N TYR A 128 -8.23 18.38 27.98
CA TYR A 128 -9.12 17.22 28.00
C TYR A 128 -8.68 16.11 27.02
N TRP A 129 -8.13 16.49 25.85
CA TRP A 129 -7.65 15.51 24.87
C TRP A 129 -6.30 14.90 25.24
N GLU A 130 -5.40 15.64 25.92
CA GLU A 130 -4.16 15.07 26.46
C GLU A 130 -4.47 14.02 27.54
N LYS A 131 -5.49 14.27 28.37
CA LYS A 131 -5.98 13.29 29.36
C LYS A 131 -6.62 12.08 28.69
N PHE A 132 -7.45 12.30 27.68
CA PHE A 132 -8.04 11.21 26.91
C PHE A 132 -6.96 10.34 26.25
N ASP A 133 -5.96 10.97 25.62
CA ASP A 133 -4.84 10.28 24.98
C ASP A 133 -4.02 9.46 25.99
N TYR A 134 -3.80 9.99 27.19
CA TYR A 134 -3.16 9.27 28.29
C TYR A 134 -3.95 8.02 28.72
N TRP A 135 -5.27 8.12 28.91
CA TRP A 135 -6.09 6.98 29.32
C TRP A 135 -6.25 5.91 28.24
N ALA A 136 -6.42 6.34 26.98
CA ALA A 136 -6.46 5.43 25.85
C ALA A 136 -5.18 4.57 25.78
N ILE A 137 -4.01 5.19 25.96
CA ILE A 137 -2.74 4.46 26.05
C ILE A 137 -2.68 3.58 27.28
N LEU A 138 -3.01 4.11 28.46
CA LEU A 138 -2.83 3.38 29.71
C LEU A 138 -3.68 2.10 29.71
N ILE A 139 -4.93 2.18 29.27
CA ILE A 139 -5.80 1.01 29.10
C ILE A 139 -5.19 0.08 28.05
N GLY A 140 -4.85 0.62 26.86
CA GLY A 140 -4.31 -0.15 25.75
C GLY A 140 -3.01 -0.89 26.05
N MET A 141 -2.12 -0.30 26.86
CA MET A 141 -0.87 -0.95 27.27
C MET A 141 -1.11 -2.09 28.27
N ASN A 142 -2.15 -2.00 29.09
CA ASN A 142 -2.49 -3.06 30.04
C ASN A 142 -3.17 -4.26 29.36
N THR A 143 -4.08 -4.00 28.42
CA THR A 143 -4.70 -5.03 27.56
C THR A 143 -3.68 -5.70 26.65
N MET A 144 -2.76 -4.94 26.02
CA MET A 144 -1.62 -5.48 25.28
C MET A 144 -0.69 -6.31 26.17
N GLY A 145 -0.41 -5.85 27.39
CA GLY A 145 0.39 -6.59 28.36
C GLY A 145 -0.27 -7.93 28.74
N ALA A 146 -1.58 -7.91 29.05
CA ALA A 146 -2.34 -9.11 29.42
C ALA A 146 -2.41 -10.13 28.28
N THR A 147 -2.81 -9.69 27.09
CA THR A 147 -2.87 -10.56 25.90
C THR A 147 -1.47 -11.08 25.52
N GLY A 148 -0.43 -10.25 25.66
CA GLY A 148 0.96 -10.65 25.43
C GLY A 148 1.44 -11.72 26.42
N LEU A 149 1.07 -11.63 27.69
CA LEU A 149 1.38 -12.66 28.70
C LEU A 149 0.68 -13.99 28.41
N VAL A 150 -0.59 -13.94 27.98
CA VAL A 150 -1.34 -15.14 27.54
C VAL A 150 -0.63 -15.83 26.38
N LEU A 151 -0.13 -15.06 25.41
CA LEU A 151 0.60 -15.58 24.26
C LEU A 151 2.03 -16.02 24.58
N TRP A 152 2.64 -15.47 25.64
CA TRP A 152 3.98 -15.86 26.08
C TRP A 152 3.95 -17.19 26.86
N PHE A 153 2.94 -17.39 27.73
CA PHE A 153 2.81 -18.57 28.58
C PHE A 153 1.52 -19.36 28.31
N PRO A 154 1.29 -19.87 27.09
CA PRO A 154 0.01 -20.46 26.70
C PRO A 154 -0.37 -21.67 27.54
N GLU A 155 0.60 -22.51 27.93
CA GLU A 155 0.38 -23.71 28.76
C GLU A 155 -0.17 -23.35 30.15
N PHE A 156 0.41 -22.32 30.79
CA PHE A 156 -0.06 -21.83 32.08
C PHE A 156 -1.49 -21.28 32.01
N PHE A 157 -1.82 -20.49 30.98
CA PHE A 157 -3.17 -19.91 30.89
C PHE A 157 -4.23 -20.93 30.43
N THR A 158 -3.85 -21.91 29.61
CA THR A 158 -4.79 -22.95 29.16
C THR A 158 -5.11 -24.00 30.22
N SER A 159 -4.36 -24.06 31.33
CA SER A 159 -4.78 -24.85 32.51
C SER A 159 -5.95 -24.20 33.27
N PHE A 160 -6.16 -22.88 33.12
CA PHE A 160 -7.25 -22.14 33.77
C PHE A 160 -8.39 -21.78 32.81
N PHE A 161 -8.10 -21.60 31.53
CA PHE A 161 -9.04 -21.11 30.52
C PHE A 161 -9.14 -22.06 29.32
N PRO A 162 -10.28 -22.10 28.60
CA PRO A 162 -10.42 -22.89 27.39
C PRO A 162 -9.46 -22.44 26.27
N GLY A 163 -9.00 -23.38 25.43
CA GLY A 163 -8.00 -23.11 24.38
C GLY A 163 -8.34 -22.01 23.37
N TYR A 164 -9.63 -21.67 23.17
CA TYR A 164 -10.02 -20.57 22.29
C TYR A 164 -9.52 -19.20 22.79
N ILE A 165 -9.17 -19.06 24.07
CA ILE A 165 -8.65 -17.81 24.63
C ILE A 165 -7.33 -17.39 23.97
N LEU A 166 -6.54 -18.35 23.46
CA LEU A 166 -5.30 -18.06 22.75
C LEU A 166 -5.58 -17.38 21.40
N ASN A 167 -6.62 -17.82 20.70
CA ASN A 167 -7.06 -17.21 19.44
C ASN A 167 -7.58 -15.78 19.69
N VAL A 168 -8.40 -15.61 20.73
CA VAL A 168 -8.92 -14.29 21.14
C VAL A 168 -7.76 -13.35 21.50
N ALA A 169 -6.81 -13.83 22.31
CA ALA A 169 -5.63 -13.05 22.69
C ALA A 169 -4.80 -12.66 21.46
N GLN A 170 -4.58 -13.57 20.52
CA GLN A 170 -3.83 -13.29 19.28
C GLN A 170 -4.52 -12.21 18.43
N VAL A 171 -5.84 -12.30 18.28
CA VAL A 171 -6.65 -11.32 17.53
C VAL A 171 -6.59 -9.96 18.22
N LEU A 172 -6.93 -9.89 19.51
CA LEU A 172 -6.94 -8.64 20.27
C LEU A 172 -5.56 -7.99 20.29
N HIS A 173 -4.51 -8.75 20.57
CA HIS A 173 -3.14 -8.24 20.61
C HIS A 173 -2.71 -7.62 19.27
N LEU A 174 -3.07 -8.25 18.15
CA LEU A 174 -2.72 -7.73 16.83
C LEU A 174 -3.49 -6.45 16.49
N TYR A 175 -4.81 -6.45 16.65
CA TYR A 175 -5.64 -5.30 16.27
C TYR A 175 -5.38 -4.10 17.17
N GLU A 176 -5.17 -4.33 18.46
CA GLU A 176 -4.80 -3.30 19.41
C GLU A 176 -3.42 -2.72 19.11
N ALA A 177 -2.44 -3.54 18.69
CA ALA A 177 -1.14 -3.04 18.22
C ALA A 177 -1.29 -2.13 16.99
N ILE A 178 -2.10 -2.54 16.00
CA ILE A 178 -2.35 -1.73 14.79
C ILE A 178 -2.97 -0.39 15.16
N MET A 179 -4.01 -0.41 16.00
CA MET A 179 -4.68 0.80 16.48
C MET A 179 -3.71 1.70 17.26
N ALA A 180 -2.92 1.14 18.17
CA ALA A 180 -1.95 1.89 18.98
C ALA A 180 -0.88 2.56 18.11
N VAL A 181 -0.32 1.84 17.13
CA VAL A 181 0.68 2.40 16.21
C VAL A 181 0.06 3.49 15.33
N ALA A 182 -1.12 3.27 14.77
CA ALA A 182 -1.80 4.28 13.96
C ALA A 182 -2.10 5.55 14.77
N LEU A 183 -2.64 5.40 15.97
CA LEU A 183 -2.97 6.52 16.85
C LEU A 183 -1.71 7.29 17.27
N LYS A 184 -0.59 6.61 17.57
CA LYS A 184 0.64 7.30 17.97
C LYS A 184 1.44 7.88 16.82
N PHE A 185 1.56 7.17 15.72
CA PHE A 185 2.26 7.70 14.57
C PHE A 185 1.53 8.89 13.97
N VAL A 186 0.19 8.87 13.95
CA VAL A 186 -0.59 9.93 13.32
C VAL A 186 -1.04 10.98 14.32
N VAL A 187 -1.85 10.61 15.30
CA VAL A 187 -2.46 11.59 16.21
C VAL A 187 -1.42 12.22 17.12
N HIS A 188 -0.58 11.41 17.78
CA HIS A 188 0.41 11.96 18.72
C HIS A 188 1.45 12.83 18.01
N ILE A 189 1.99 12.42 16.85
CA ILE A 189 2.96 13.24 16.10
C ILE A 189 2.31 14.53 15.59
N VAL A 190 1.12 14.45 14.97
CA VAL A 190 0.44 15.65 14.44
C VAL A 190 0.08 16.62 15.57
N THR A 191 -0.49 16.09 16.65
CA THR A 191 -0.97 16.93 17.75
C THR A 191 0.15 17.38 18.68
N THR A 192 1.33 16.77 18.71
CA THR A 192 2.41 17.18 19.64
C THR A 192 3.53 17.90 18.91
N HIS A 193 3.87 17.50 17.69
CA HIS A 193 5.04 18.02 16.97
C HIS A 193 4.68 18.92 15.79
N LEU A 194 3.52 18.72 15.15
CA LEU A 194 3.12 19.47 13.95
C LEU A 194 2.16 20.64 14.23
N ARG A 195 1.99 21.04 15.50
CA ARG A 195 1.26 22.28 15.82
C ARG A 195 2.12 23.49 15.40
N PRO A 196 1.55 24.51 14.71
CA PRO A 196 2.29 25.68 14.27
C PRO A 196 3.06 26.41 15.38
N GLU A 197 2.61 26.28 16.64
CA GLU A 197 3.18 26.95 17.82
C GLU A 197 4.46 26.25 18.35
N VAL A 198 4.63 24.95 18.11
CA VAL A 198 5.74 24.15 18.66
C VAL A 198 6.50 23.36 17.59
N PHE A 199 6.20 23.59 16.31
CA PHE A 199 6.92 23.02 15.17
C PHE A 199 8.38 23.47 15.19
N PRO A 200 9.37 22.60 14.88
CA PRO A 200 9.24 21.22 14.37
C PRO A 200 9.07 20.12 15.43
N LEU A 201 9.24 20.43 16.72
CA LEU A 201 9.20 19.44 17.80
C LEU A 201 8.95 20.12 19.15
N ASP A 202 7.89 19.72 19.87
CA ASP A 202 7.72 20.08 21.27
C ASP A 202 8.84 19.45 22.13
N ARG A 203 9.73 20.30 22.67
CA ARG A 203 10.87 19.88 23.51
C ARG A 203 10.50 19.70 24.98
N SER A 204 9.26 19.99 25.38
CA SER A 204 8.86 20.05 26.79
C SER A 204 9.02 18.74 27.54
N ILE A 205 8.85 17.59 26.87
CA ILE A 205 9.06 16.26 27.48
C ILE A 205 10.54 15.91 27.65
N PHE A 206 11.45 16.52 26.89
CA PHE A 206 12.89 16.26 27.01
C PHE A 206 13.54 17.20 28.03
N ASN A 207 13.24 18.50 27.96
CA ASN A 207 13.81 19.50 28.87
C ASN A 207 13.01 19.67 30.18
N GLY A 208 11.77 19.16 30.25
CA GLY A 208 10.88 19.25 31.41
C GLY A 208 10.22 20.61 31.61
N ARG A 209 10.45 21.59 30.73
CA ARG A 209 10.04 23.00 30.89
C ARG A 209 9.18 23.48 29.72
N ARG A 210 8.26 24.41 29.99
CA ARG A 210 7.45 25.07 28.96
C ARG A 210 7.44 26.57 29.17
N ARG A 211 7.57 27.34 28.09
CA ARG A 211 7.32 28.79 28.08
C ARG A 211 5.81 29.03 28.15
N PHE A 212 5.36 29.93 29.02
CA PHE A 212 3.94 30.26 29.13
C PHE A 212 3.49 31.06 27.91
N GLU A 213 2.84 30.42 26.94
CA GLU A 213 2.20 31.08 25.80
C GLU A 213 0.70 30.80 25.77
N ARG A 214 -0.09 31.86 25.53
CA ARG A 214 -1.55 31.84 25.48
C ARG A 214 -1.99 31.14 24.19
N GLY A 215 -2.07 29.81 24.24
CA GLY A 215 -2.35 28.96 23.08
C GLY A 215 -3.70 29.27 22.43
N ARG A 216 -3.70 29.39 21.10
CA ARG A 216 -4.93 29.45 20.29
C ARG A 216 -5.16 28.06 19.73
N ALA A 217 -6.33 27.46 20.00
CA ALA A 217 -6.63 26.13 19.52
C ALA A 217 -6.66 26.08 17.98
N GLY A 218 -5.77 25.28 17.37
CA GLY A 218 -5.75 25.03 15.94
C GLY A 218 -6.83 24.03 15.53
N LEU A 219 -7.73 24.46 14.62
CA LEU A 219 -8.86 23.70 14.07
C LEU A 219 -8.48 22.33 13.43
N ILE A 220 -7.21 22.11 13.07
CA ILE A 220 -6.76 21.05 12.16
C ILE A 220 -6.69 19.67 12.85
N GLY A 221 -6.39 19.62 14.15
CA GLY A 221 -6.16 18.34 14.85
C GLY A 221 -7.42 17.47 15.03
N ILE A 222 -8.60 18.09 15.14
CA ILE A 222 -9.85 17.38 15.48
C ILE A 222 -10.62 16.94 14.23
N LEU A 223 -10.63 17.74 13.16
CA LEU A 223 -11.16 17.33 11.85
C LEU A 223 -10.48 16.06 11.34
N PHE A 224 -9.19 15.90 11.64
CA PHE A 224 -8.42 14.70 11.34
C PHE A 224 -8.74 13.52 12.29
N PHE A 225 -8.97 13.78 13.58
CA PHE A 225 -9.29 12.74 14.56
C PHE A 225 -10.70 12.14 14.37
N LEU A 226 -11.70 12.98 14.04
CA LEU A 226 -13.08 12.55 13.77
C LEU A 226 -13.18 11.76 12.46
N THR A 227 -12.40 12.12 11.45
CA THR A 227 -12.35 11.36 10.17
C THR A 227 -11.65 10.01 10.34
N LEU A 228 -10.57 9.93 11.12
CA LEU A 228 -9.86 8.67 11.38
C LEU A 228 -10.66 7.70 12.25
N SER A 229 -11.42 8.21 13.22
CA SER A 229 -12.29 7.39 14.08
C SER A 229 -13.47 6.79 13.29
N ALA A 230 -13.98 7.50 12.28
CA ALA A 230 -15.03 7.01 11.39
C ALA A 230 -14.53 5.94 10.38
N LEU A 231 -13.23 5.92 10.07
CA LEU A 231 -12.59 4.91 9.22
C LEU A 231 -12.34 3.58 9.97
N GLY A 232 -12.21 3.61 11.29
CA GLY A 232 -12.04 2.40 12.12
C GLY A 232 -13.29 1.52 12.23
N SER A 233 -14.47 2.08 11.96
CA SER A 233 -15.76 1.38 11.98
C SER A 233 -16.07 0.56 10.70
N GLY A 234 -15.16 0.52 9.73
CA GLY A 234 -15.34 -0.17 8.44
C GLY A 234 -14.74 -1.58 8.35
N ILE A 235 -14.34 -2.19 9.47
CA ILE A 235 -13.79 -3.56 9.48
C ILE A 235 -14.96 -4.53 9.63
N SER A 236 -15.30 -5.20 8.53
CA SER A 236 -16.36 -6.21 8.44
C SER A 236 -16.26 -7.24 9.55
N GLU A 237 -17.42 -7.53 10.16
CA GLU A 237 -17.67 -8.58 11.13
C GLU A 237 -17.09 -9.92 10.65
N ALA A 238 -16.17 -10.49 11.43
CA ALA A 238 -15.90 -11.91 11.37
C ALA A 238 -17.00 -12.59 12.19
N GLU A 239 -17.92 -13.28 11.51
CA GLU A 239 -18.94 -14.12 12.15
C GLU A 239 -18.25 -15.15 13.07
N ALA A 240 -18.41 -14.98 14.38
CA ALA A 240 -18.08 -15.99 15.36
C ALA A 240 -19.28 -16.94 15.50
N VAL A 241 -19.21 -18.10 14.84
CA VAL A 241 -20.16 -19.19 15.08
C VAL A 241 -19.87 -19.80 16.45
N ALA A 242 -20.83 -19.66 17.37
CA ALA A 242 -20.77 -20.30 18.68
C ALA A 242 -21.00 -21.82 18.56
N VAL A 243 -20.10 -22.63 19.13
CA VAL A 243 -20.24 -24.08 19.20
C VAL A 243 -20.34 -24.49 20.66
N SER A 244 -21.44 -25.18 21.01
CA SER A 244 -21.64 -25.78 22.34
C SER A 244 -20.91 -27.13 22.44
N PRO A 245 -20.35 -27.50 23.60
CA PRO A 245 -19.64 -28.77 23.74
C PRO A 245 -20.63 -29.95 23.85
N MET A 246 -20.38 -31.00 23.07
CA MET A 246 -21.08 -32.29 23.16
C MET A 246 -20.20 -33.36 23.83
N PRO A 247 -20.83 -34.39 24.44
CA PRO A 247 -20.14 -35.32 25.32
C PRO A 247 -19.31 -36.35 24.54
N LEU A 248 -18.36 -36.96 25.27
CA LEU A 248 -17.41 -37.98 24.80
C LEU A 248 -17.90 -39.38 25.19
N THR A 249 -17.84 -40.33 24.24
CA THR A 249 -17.72 -41.83 24.30
C THR A 249 -18.54 -42.45 23.13
N GLU A 250 -18.33 -43.66 22.59
CA GLU A 250 -17.32 -44.73 22.68
C GLU A 250 -17.42 -45.64 21.42
N GLU A 251 -16.33 -46.37 21.18
CA GLU A 251 -16.08 -47.61 20.41
C GLU A 251 -17.11 -48.17 19.39
N GLY A 252 -16.63 -48.38 18.15
CA GLY A 252 -17.00 -49.56 17.36
C GLY A 252 -17.74 -49.42 16.02
N ARG A 253 -18.11 -48.22 15.53
CA ARG A 253 -18.75 -48.06 14.19
C ARG A 253 -18.35 -46.79 13.45
N THR A 254 -18.38 -46.88 12.11
CA THR A 254 -18.30 -45.84 11.05
C THR A 254 -17.59 -44.55 11.43
N ARG A 255 -16.38 -44.30 10.87
CA ARG A 255 -15.53 -43.11 11.16
C ARG A 255 -16.41 -41.87 11.37
N ALA A 256 -16.48 -41.42 12.62
CA ALA A 256 -17.39 -40.35 13.02
C ALA A 256 -16.93 -39.05 12.38
N CYS A 257 -17.85 -38.12 12.12
CA CYS A 257 -17.50 -36.76 11.69
C CYS A 257 -16.39 -36.14 12.56
N LEU A 258 -16.32 -36.54 13.84
CA LEU A 258 -15.33 -36.12 14.82
C LEU A 258 -13.88 -36.52 14.51
N ASP A 259 -13.60 -37.53 13.67
CA ASP A 259 -12.22 -37.91 13.34
C ASP A 259 -11.54 -36.82 12.51
N CYS A 260 -12.29 -36.10 11.67
CA CYS A 260 -11.83 -34.89 10.98
C CYS A 260 -11.90 -33.62 11.84
N HIS A 261 -12.84 -33.56 12.79
CA HIS A 261 -13.06 -32.35 13.61
C HIS A 261 -12.24 -32.32 14.92
N ARG A 262 -11.63 -33.43 15.33
CA ARG A 262 -10.72 -33.53 16.48
C ARG A 262 -9.24 -33.38 16.10
N PHE A 263 -8.93 -33.04 14.85
CA PHE A 263 -7.53 -32.85 14.46
C PHE A 263 -6.86 -31.82 15.38
N PRO A 264 -5.62 -32.10 15.84
CA PRO A 264 -4.84 -31.11 16.56
C PRO A 264 -4.75 -29.84 15.73
N ASN A 265 -4.59 -28.70 16.39
CA ASN A 265 -4.54 -27.40 15.74
C ASN A 265 -3.59 -27.45 14.52
N VAL A 266 -4.14 -27.34 13.31
CA VAL A 266 -3.41 -27.48 12.03
C VAL A 266 -2.35 -26.39 11.82
N HIS A 267 -2.35 -25.35 12.66
CA HIS A 267 -1.31 -24.32 12.70
C HIS A 267 -0.10 -24.71 13.56
N THR A 268 -0.10 -25.90 14.15
CA THR A 268 1.03 -26.48 14.88
C THR A 268 1.73 -27.55 14.04
N ASN A 269 3.01 -27.79 14.29
CA ASN A 269 3.77 -28.84 13.59
C ASN A 269 3.14 -30.23 13.75
N GLU A 270 2.58 -30.52 14.94
CA GLU A 270 1.91 -31.79 15.24
C GLU A 270 0.59 -31.90 14.49
N GLY A 271 -0.23 -30.85 14.50
CA GLY A 271 -1.49 -30.82 13.74
C GLY A 271 -1.29 -30.90 12.24
N ALA A 272 -0.26 -30.24 11.69
CA ALA A 272 0.08 -30.32 10.28
C ALA A 272 0.49 -31.75 9.88
N LYS A 273 1.38 -32.39 10.64
CA LYS A 273 1.78 -33.79 10.41
C LYS A 273 0.59 -34.75 10.55
N SER A 274 -0.25 -34.56 11.55
CA SER A 274 -1.44 -35.38 11.75
C SER A 274 -2.42 -35.26 10.57
N SER A 275 -2.65 -34.05 10.06
CA SER A 275 -3.47 -33.82 8.87
C SER A 275 -2.88 -34.47 7.62
N GLN A 276 -1.56 -34.35 7.41
CA GLN A 276 -0.88 -35.00 6.29
C GLN A 276 -0.99 -36.53 6.36
N ALA A 277 -0.68 -37.11 7.52
CA ALA A 277 -0.77 -38.55 7.72
C ALA A 277 -2.18 -39.07 7.44
N PHE A 278 -3.21 -38.39 7.94
CA PHE A 278 -4.60 -38.73 7.68
C PHE A 278 -4.95 -38.74 6.18
N CYS A 279 -4.59 -37.68 5.45
CA CYS A 279 -4.85 -37.64 4.01
C CYS A 279 -4.09 -38.74 3.25
N LEU A 280 -2.86 -39.04 3.68
CA LEU A 280 -1.99 -40.04 3.06
C LEU A 280 -2.40 -41.49 3.37
N GLU A 281 -3.27 -41.76 4.34
CA GLU A 281 -3.86 -43.10 4.53
C GLU A 281 -4.53 -43.59 3.24
N CYS A 282 -5.25 -42.69 2.57
CA CYS A 282 -5.89 -42.97 1.29
C CYS A 282 -5.00 -42.52 0.12
N HIS A 283 -4.58 -41.26 0.11
CA HIS A 283 -3.83 -40.68 -1.01
C HIS A 283 -2.38 -41.14 -1.10
N GLY A 284 -1.83 -41.83 -0.10
CA GLY A 284 -0.52 -42.48 -0.20
C GLY A 284 -0.59 -43.85 -0.87
N SER A 285 -1.78 -44.44 -1.02
CA SER A 285 -1.99 -45.77 -1.59
C SER A 285 -1.97 -45.77 -3.12
N ASP A 286 -1.38 -46.82 -3.71
CA ASP A 286 -1.45 -47.10 -5.15
C ASP A 286 -2.86 -47.48 -5.63
N SER A 287 -3.77 -47.83 -4.72
CA SER A 287 -5.17 -48.14 -5.02
C SER A 287 -6.08 -46.90 -5.08
N CYS A 288 -5.56 -45.71 -4.78
CA CYS A 288 -6.36 -44.49 -4.76
C CYS A 288 -6.52 -43.94 -6.18
N THR A 289 -7.57 -44.39 -6.87
CA THR A 289 -7.90 -43.97 -8.23
C THR A 289 -9.27 -43.30 -8.28
N ARG A 290 -9.41 -42.31 -9.16
CA ARG A 290 -10.70 -41.74 -9.53
C ARG A 290 -11.51 -42.75 -10.36
N GLU A 291 -12.82 -42.54 -10.46
CA GLU A 291 -13.73 -43.36 -11.29
C GLU A 291 -13.29 -43.47 -12.76
N ASP A 292 -12.59 -42.46 -13.29
CA ASP A 292 -12.04 -42.44 -14.65
C ASP A 292 -10.68 -43.15 -14.78
N GLY A 293 -10.22 -43.83 -13.73
CA GLY A 293 -8.94 -44.54 -13.69
C GLY A 293 -7.72 -43.67 -13.39
N THR A 294 -7.91 -42.37 -13.16
CA THR A 294 -6.80 -41.45 -12.86
C THR A 294 -6.24 -41.71 -11.46
N LEU A 295 -4.93 -41.93 -11.35
CA LEU A 295 -4.27 -42.13 -10.06
C LEU A 295 -4.25 -40.84 -9.24
N LEU A 296 -4.69 -40.91 -7.97
CA LEU A 296 -4.71 -39.80 -7.01
C LEU A 296 -3.64 -39.96 -5.92
N LYS A 297 -2.59 -40.75 -6.21
CA LYS A 297 -1.46 -40.98 -5.31
C LYS A 297 -0.61 -39.72 -5.17
N VAL A 298 -0.39 -39.30 -3.93
CA VAL A 298 0.47 -38.20 -3.53
C VAL A 298 1.68 -38.77 -2.78
N SER A 299 2.88 -38.34 -3.17
CA SER A 299 4.11 -38.62 -2.43
C SER A 299 4.55 -37.38 -1.67
N ILE A 300 4.88 -37.52 -0.38
CA ILE A 300 5.40 -36.42 0.43
C ILE A 300 6.73 -35.88 -0.10
N ASP A 301 7.53 -36.74 -0.75
CA ASP A 301 8.81 -36.35 -1.33
C ASP A 301 8.66 -35.34 -2.48
N SER A 302 7.49 -35.31 -3.13
CA SER A 302 7.21 -34.37 -4.23
C SER A 302 7.17 -32.91 -3.77
N PHE A 303 6.94 -32.65 -2.47
CA PHE A 303 7.00 -31.29 -1.91
C PHE A 303 8.44 -30.76 -1.78
N GLY A 304 9.44 -31.65 -1.92
CA GLY A 304 10.85 -31.33 -1.79
C GLY A 304 11.21 -30.77 -0.41
N LYS A 305 12.24 -29.92 -0.35
CA LYS A 305 12.68 -29.24 0.88
C LYS A 305 11.97 -27.90 1.13
N GLY A 306 10.87 -27.64 0.42
CA GLY A 306 10.13 -26.38 0.52
C GLY A 306 9.36 -26.27 1.83
N ARG A 307 9.04 -25.04 2.26
CA ARG A 307 8.26 -24.81 3.50
C ARG A 307 6.87 -25.46 3.46
N HIS A 308 6.30 -25.62 2.27
CA HIS A 308 5.01 -26.27 2.06
C HIS A 308 5.00 -27.77 2.45
N ALA A 309 6.16 -28.43 2.54
CA ALA A 309 6.23 -29.81 3.03
C ALA A 309 5.79 -29.95 4.50
N HIS A 310 5.74 -28.85 5.25
CA HIS A 310 5.34 -28.82 6.66
C HIS A 310 3.95 -28.20 6.89
N GLU A 311 3.19 -27.94 5.83
CA GLU A 311 1.85 -27.38 5.91
C GLU A 311 0.78 -28.49 5.87
N ALA A 312 -0.30 -28.33 6.63
CA ALA A 312 -1.43 -29.25 6.58
C ALA A 312 -2.09 -29.24 5.19
N CYS A 313 -2.46 -30.41 4.65
CA CYS A 313 -3.07 -30.51 3.31
C CYS A 313 -4.32 -29.61 3.17
N VAL A 314 -5.15 -29.54 4.22
CA VAL A 314 -6.38 -28.75 4.27
C VAL A 314 -6.15 -27.24 4.31
N MET A 315 -4.92 -26.77 4.57
CA MET A 315 -4.60 -25.34 4.49
C MET A 315 -4.65 -24.83 3.05
N CYS A 316 -4.21 -25.67 2.10
CA CYS A 316 -4.32 -25.40 0.67
C CYS A 316 -5.62 -25.96 0.08
N HIS A 317 -6.07 -27.13 0.52
CA HIS A 317 -7.27 -27.82 0.04
C HIS A 317 -8.45 -27.64 0.99
N ARG A 318 -9.00 -26.44 1.08
CA ARG A 318 -9.99 -26.10 2.13
C ARG A 318 -11.37 -26.69 1.90
N ASP A 319 -11.70 -26.97 0.66
CA ASP A 319 -13.03 -27.44 0.26
C ASP A 319 -13.18 -28.96 0.24
N VAL A 320 -12.13 -29.69 0.67
CA VAL A 320 -12.13 -31.15 0.75
C VAL A 320 -12.54 -31.67 2.12
N ALA A 321 -12.55 -30.82 3.15
CA ALA A 321 -12.94 -31.19 4.51
C ALA A 321 -14.46 -31.35 4.71
N ARG A 322 -15.24 -31.39 3.62
CA ARG A 322 -16.71 -31.54 3.62
C ARG A 322 -17.13 -32.80 2.86
N SER A 323 -18.33 -33.31 3.15
CA SER A 323 -18.96 -34.37 2.36
C SER A 323 -19.86 -33.74 1.27
N PRO A 324 -19.77 -34.18 0.01
CA PRO A 324 -18.84 -35.18 -0.51
C PRO A 324 -17.39 -34.66 -0.58
N HIS A 325 -16.43 -35.53 -0.29
CA HIS A 325 -14.99 -35.25 -0.28
C HIS A 325 -14.47 -34.97 -1.71
N LYS A 326 -14.68 -33.74 -2.17
CA LYS A 326 -14.36 -33.29 -3.53
C LYS A 326 -13.89 -31.84 -3.53
N SER A 327 -12.73 -31.60 -4.13
CA SER A 327 -12.26 -30.23 -4.39
C SER A 327 -12.97 -29.63 -5.61
N GLN A 328 -13.53 -28.44 -5.44
CA GLN A 328 -14.14 -27.61 -6.49
C GLN A 328 -13.23 -26.44 -6.91
N SER A 329 -12.41 -25.97 -5.96
CA SER A 329 -11.55 -24.79 -6.09
C SER A 329 -10.07 -25.14 -6.30
N GLY A 330 -9.66 -26.36 -6.00
CA GLY A 330 -8.26 -26.78 -6.04
C GLY A 330 -7.47 -26.22 -4.86
N ALA A 331 -6.15 -26.05 -5.03
CA ALA A 331 -5.30 -25.46 -4.01
C ALA A 331 -5.44 -23.93 -3.96
N LEU A 332 -5.70 -23.37 -2.77
CA LEU A 332 -5.88 -21.94 -2.54
C LEU A 332 -4.59 -21.30 -2.00
N CYS A 333 -3.70 -20.89 -2.90
CA CYS A 333 -2.37 -20.35 -2.56
C CYS A 333 -2.42 -18.95 -1.92
N THR A 334 -3.41 -18.14 -2.30
CA THR A 334 -3.51 -16.72 -1.93
C THR A 334 -3.84 -16.48 -0.45
N HIS A 335 -4.13 -17.53 0.31
CA HIS A 335 -4.41 -17.41 1.74
C HIS A 335 -3.14 -17.11 2.55
N CYS A 336 -2.00 -17.67 2.15
CA CYS A 336 -0.75 -17.54 2.90
C CYS A 336 0.19 -16.49 2.29
N HIS A 337 0.19 -16.32 0.96
CA HIS A 337 0.98 -15.29 0.30
C HIS A 337 0.21 -14.60 -0.83
N GLY A 338 0.49 -13.32 -1.05
CA GLY A 338 -0.15 -12.53 -2.10
C GLY A 338 0.34 -12.91 -3.51
N VAL A 339 -0.35 -12.37 -4.50
CA VAL A 339 0.10 -12.36 -5.89
C VAL A 339 1.36 -11.51 -6.04
N HIS A 340 2.22 -11.87 -6.99
CA HIS A 340 3.37 -11.04 -7.34
C HIS A 340 2.96 -9.91 -8.31
N GLY A 341 3.75 -8.83 -8.33
CA GLY A 341 3.57 -7.75 -9.29
C GLY A 341 4.19 -8.06 -10.66
N GLU A 342 4.16 -7.07 -11.54
CA GLU A 342 4.67 -7.16 -12.93
C GLU A 342 6.18 -7.43 -13.03
N GLY A 343 6.96 -7.12 -11.99
CA GLY A 343 8.43 -7.24 -12.01
C GLY A 343 8.96 -8.68 -11.96
N VAL A 344 8.13 -9.67 -11.63
CA VAL A 344 8.58 -11.07 -11.46
C VAL A 344 8.46 -11.85 -12.77
N ALA A 345 7.29 -11.80 -13.42
CA ALA A 345 6.98 -12.58 -14.61
C ALA A 345 6.50 -11.73 -15.80
N GLY A 346 6.78 -10.42 -15.79
CA GLY A 346 6.33 -9.47 -16.82
C GLY A 346 4.89 -8.98 -16.66
N ASP A 347 4.04 -9.73 -15.95
CA ASP A 347 2.66 -9.38 -15.59
C ASP A 347 2.28 -10.08 -14.27
N PRO A 348 1.36 -9.55 -13.45
CA PRO A 348 0.86 -10.25 -12.25
C PRO A 348 0.02 -11.49 -12.59
N HIS A 349 -0.38 -11.69 -13.85
CA HIS A 349 -1.14 -12.86 -14.30
C HIS A 349 -2.40 -13.14 -13.47
N LEU A 350 -3.15 -12.10 -13.12
CA LEU A 350 -4.30 -12.21 -12.21
C LEU A 350 -5.46 -13.07 -12.76
N ARG A 351 -5.46 -13.35 -14.06
CA ARG A 351 -6.38 -14.29 -14.71
C ARG A 351 -5.85 -15.73 -14.75
N VAL A 352 -4.67 -16.00 -14.19
CA VAL A 352 -4.04 -17.32 -14.17
C VAL A 352 -4.01 -17.81 -12.73
N GLN A 353 -4.61 -18.97 -12.48
CA GLN A 353 -4.57 -19.57 -11.15
C GLN A 353 -3.14 -19.94 -10.80
N CYS A 354 -2.69 -19.70 -9.56
CA CYS A 354 -1.28 -19.85 -9.18
C CYS A 354 -0.71 -21.21 -9.61
N GLN A 355 -1.45 -22.31 -9.42
CA GLN A 355 -1.01 -23.65 -9.82
C GLN A 355 -0.79 -23.83 -11.33
N ALA A 356 -1.49 -23.08 -12.19
CA ALA A 356 -1.29 -23.17 -13.63
C ALA A 356 0.12 -22.73 -14.06
N CYS A 357 0.75 -21.86 -13.26
CA CYS A 357 2.13 -21.43 -13.44
C CYS A 357 3.10 -22.21 -12.51
N HIS A 358 2.73 -22.37 -11.24
CA HIS A 358 3.59 -22.89 -10.18
C HIS A 358 3.59 -24.42 -10.01
N ARG A 359 2.94 -25.20 -10.88
CA ARG A 359 3.03 -26.68 -10.87
C ARG A 359 3.79 -27.19 -12.09
N LYS A 360 4.18 -28.46 -12.03
CA LYS A 360 4.96 -29.10 -13.10
C LYS A 360 4.17 -29.35 -14.40
N SER A 361 2.85 -29.60 -14.31
CA SER A 361 2.01 -29.88 -15.49
C SER A 361 2.11 -28.76 -16.53
N LEU A 362 2.30 -29.13 -17.79
CA LEU A 362 2.42 -28.20 -18.92
C LEU A 362 1.06 -27.82 -19.52
N PHE A 363 -0.01 -28.52 -19.14
CA PHE A 363 -1.32 -28.38 -19.76
C PHE A 363 -2.20 -27.43 -18.96
N VAL A 364 -2.71 -26.41 -19.64
CA VAL A 364 -3.56 -25.36 -19.10
C VAL A 364 -4.80 -25.21 -19.96
N GLU A 365 -5.90 -24.85 -19.34
CA GLU A 365 -7.16 -24.56 -20.02
C GLU A 365 -7.81 -23.30 -19.47
N TYR A 366 -8.65 -22.67 -20.27
CA TYR A 366 -9.44 -21.53 -19.85
C TYR A 366 -10.81 -22.00 -19.36
N ASP A 367 -11.11 -21.76 -18.09
CA ASP A 367 -12.42 -22.02 -17.48
C ASP A 367 -13.31 -20.78 -17.66
N SER A 368 -14.28 -20.87 -18.57
CA SER A 368 -15.21 -19.78 -18.88
C SER A 368 -16.17 -19.43 -17.75
N LYS A 369 -16.42 -20.35 -16.80
CA LYS A 369 -17.30 -20.08 -15.64
C LYS A 369 -16.57 -19.28 -14.58
N LYS A 370 -15.28 -19.55 -14.40
CA LYS A 370 -14.43 -18.84 -13.43
C LYS A 370 -13.74 -17.62 -14.03
N ASP A 371 -13.70 -17.51 -15.36
CA ASP A 371 -12.89 -16.53 -16.11
C ASP A 371 -11.42 -16.58 -15.68
N LEU A 372 -10.89 -17.81 -15.56
CA LEU A 372 -9.52 -18.08 -15.12
C LEU A 372 -8.86 -19.15 -15.98
N VAL A 373 -7.56 -18.99 -16.20
CA VAL A 373 -6.69 -20.04 -16.73
C VAL A 373 -6.30 -20.97 -15.59
N ILE A 374 -6.65 -22.23 -15.71
CA ILE A 374 -6.44 -23.26 -14.70
C ILE A 374 -5.57 -24.38 -15.28
N LEU A 375 -5.04 -25.25 -14.40
CA LEU A 375 -4.42 -26.49 -14.85
C LEU A 375 -5.48 -27.38 -15.51
N SER A 376 -5.18 -27.89 -16.70
CA SER A 376 -6.08 -28.84 -17.35
C SER A 376 -5.94 -30.22 -16.71
N HIS A 377 -7.08 -30.88 -16.53
CA HIS A 377 -7.14 -32.28 -16.10
C HIS A 377 -6.93 -33.25 -17.25
N LYS A 378 -6.70 -32.74 -18.47
CA LYS A 378 -6.45 -33.55 -19.65
C LYS A 378 -5.26 -33.00 -20.43
N ASP A 379 -4.56 -33.88 -21.13
CA ASP A 379 -3.54 -33.46 -22.09
C ASP A 379 -4.18 -33.00 -23.42
N ASP A 380 -3.34 -32.57 -24.37
CA ASP A 380 -3.79 -32.14 -25.71
C ASP A 380 -4.49 -33.26 -26.51
N LYS A 381 -4.34 -34.53 -26.12
CA LYS A 381 -4.98 -35.71 -26.72
C LYS A 381 -6.25 -36.15 -25.98
N GLY A 382 -6.62 -35.47 -24.89
CA GLY A 382 -7.79 -35.78 -24.07
C GLY A 382 -7.59 -36.86 -23.01
N VAL A 383 -6.35 -37.30 -22.78
CA VAL A 383 -5.98 -38.28 -21.74
C VAL A 383 -6.01 -37.62 -20.38
N ALA A 384 -6.63 -38.26 -19.38
CA ALA A 384 -6.74 -37.72 -18.03
C ALA A 384 -5.37 -37.61 -17.33
N LEU A 385 -5.16 -36.52 -16.61
CA LEU A 385 -3.94 -36.19 -15.89
C LEU A 385 -4.17 -36.27 -14.38
N ALA A 386 -3.24 -36.94 -13.68
CA ALA A 386 -3.30 -37.15 -12.23
C ALA A 386 -3.16 -35.87 -11.39
N LEU A 387 -2.51 -34.82 -11.91
CA LEU A 387 -2.24 -33.54 -11.22
C LEU A 387 -1.76 -33.68 -9.74
N THR A 388 -1.13 -34.79 -9.38
CA THR A 388 -0.73 -35.11 -8.00
C THR A 388 0.69 -34.66 -7.63
N ASP A 389 1.46 -34.15 -8.59
CA ASP A 389 2.82 -33.64 -8.34
C ASP A 389 2.75 -32.31 -7.57
N HIS A 390 3.31 -32.31 -6.36
CA HIS A 390 3.33 -31.13 -5.49
C HIS A 390 4.59 -30.27 -5.61
N SER A 391 5.50 -30.60 -6.52
CA SER A 391 6.70 -29.81 -6.76
C SER A 391 6.39 -28.42 -7.33
N LEU A 392 7.18 -27.44 -6.89
CA LEU A 392 7.13 -26.07 -7.38
C LEU A 392 8.36 -25.85 -8.28
N PRO A 393 8.19 -25.73 -9.61
CA PRO A 393 9.29 -25.51 -10.54
C PRO A 393 9.88 -24.11 -10.36
N GLU A 394 11.14 -23.94 -10.76
CA GLU A 394 11.80 -22.65 -10.72
C GLU A 394 11.31 -21.75 -11.87
N LEU A 395 10.54 -20.72 -11.53
CA LEU A 395 9.90 -19.81 -12.50
C LEU A 395 10.86 -18.89 -13.28
N ARG A 396 12.17 -18.99 -13.05
CA ARG A 396 13.16 -18.26 -13.86
C ARG A 396 13.38 -18.91 -15.23
N ASP A 397 12.96 -20.15 -15.38
CA ASP A 397 13.03 -20.87 -16.65
C ASP A 397 11.92 -20.41 -17.61
N ARG A 398 12.34 -19.90 -18.77
CA ARG A 398 11.44 -19.43 -19.84
C ARG A 398 10.61 -20.56 -20.43
N GLU A 399 11.00 -21.82 -20.26
CA GLU A 399 10.24 -22.96 -20.76
C GLU A 399 8.82 -23.01 -20.15
N SER A 400 8.69 -22.66 -18.86
CA SER A 400 7.39 -22.61 -18.16
C SER A 400 6.40 -21.60 -18.77
N CYS A 401 6.90 -20.50 -19.35
CA CYS A 401 6.05 -19.48 -20.00
C CYS A 401 5.43 -20.00 -21.30
N THR A 402 6.06 -20.96 -21.97
CA THR A 402 5.60 -21.49 -23.28
C THR A 402 4.29 -22.27 -23.20
N ARG A 403 3.87 -22.65 -21.98
CA ARG A 403 2.56 -23.27 -21.70
C ARG A 403 1.40 -22.39 -22.17
N CYS A 404 1.52 -21.08 -21.93
CA CYS A 404 0.52 -20.08 -22.32
C CYS A 404 0.99 -19.27 -23.54
N HIS A 405 2.28 -18.91 -23.59
CA HIS A 405 2.86 -18.08 -24.65
C HIS A 405 3.34 -18.92 -25.82
N LYS A 406 2.39 -19.47 -26.58
CA LYS A 406 2.64 -20.15 -27.85
C LYS A 406 1.58 -19.76 -28.89
N ALA A 407 1.94 -19.85 -30.16
CA ALA A 407 0.97 -19.63 -31.25
C ALA A 407 -0.15 -20.67 -31.18
N GLY A 408 -1.39 -20.23 -31.38
CA GLY A 408 -2.58 -21.10 -31.32
C GLY A 408 -2.99 -21.53 -29.90
N ASN A 409 -2.50 -20.85 -28.86
CA ASN A 409 -2.93 -21.16 -27.49
C ASN A 409 -4.44 -20.92 -27.31
N LYS A 410 -5.07 -21.69 -26.42
CA LYS A 410 -6.52 -21.62 -26.15
C LYS A 410 -6.85 -20.80 -24.90
N VAL A 411 -5.86 -20.15 -24.29
CA VAL A 411 -5.99 -19.46 -23.00
C VAL A 411 -6.08 -17.94 -23.13
N GLY A 412 -6.00 -17.42 -24.36
CA GLY A 412 -6.10 -15.99 -24.65
C GLY A 412 -4.86 -15.21 -24.20
N ALA A 413 -3.68 -15.79 -24.41
CA ALA A 413 -2.39 -15.15 -24.13
C ALA A 413 -1.69 -14.74 -25.44
N ALA A 414 -0.82 -13.73 -25.37
CA ALA A 414 0.03 -13.35 -26.48
C ALA A 414 1.01 -14.49 -26.80
N SER A 415 1.29 -14.75 -28.07
CA SER A 415 2.25 -15.82 -28.45
C SER A 415 3.67 -15.48 -28.02
N ALA A 416 4.01 -14.18 -27.96
CA ALA A 416 5.28 -13.70 -27.45
C ALA A 416 5.23 -13.49 -25.92
N ILE A 417 6.35 -13.81 -25.24
CA ILE A 417 6.58 -13.44 -23.85
C ILE A 417 7.01 -11.97 -23.82
N LEU A 418 6.15 -11.12 -23.27
CA LEU A 418 6.40 -9.68 -23.19
C LEU A 418 7.24 -9.34 -21.95
N PRO A 419 8.20 -8.39 -22.04
CA PRO A 419 8.96 -7.99 -20.87
C PRO A 419 8.10 -7.21 -19.89
N GLY A 420 8.52 -7.20 -18.63
CA GLY A 420 7.93 -6.32 -17.62
C GLY A 420 8.08 -4.85 -18.00
N LYS A 421 7.11 -4.04 -17.59
CA LYS A 421 7.14 -2.58 -17.75
C LYS A 421 8.30 -1.96 -16.97
N SER A 422 8.72 -0.78 -17.41
CA SER A 422 9.70 0.03 -16.71
C SER A 422 9.04 0.89 -15.63
N ILE A 423 9.81 1.31 -14.63
CA ILE A 423 9.39 2.34 -13.66
C ILE A 423 8.89 3.61 -14.35
N LEU A 424 9.39 3.93 -15.55
CA LEU A 424 8.91 5.06 -16.38
C LEU A 424 7.42 4.95 -16.74
N CYS A 425 6.86 3.74 -16.78
CA CYS A 425 5.46 3.53 -17.11
C CYS A 425 4.51 3.88 -15.94
N ILE A 426 5.02 4.15 -14.73
CA ILE A 426 4.22 4.52 -13.55
C ILE A 426 3.39 5.79 -13.76
N PHE A 427 3.82 6.64 -14.70
CA PHE A 427 3.10 7.86 -15.10
C PHE A 427 1.75 7.60 -15.77
N CYS A 428 1.48 6.37 -16.18
CA CYS A 428 0.24 6.02 -16.86
C CYS A 428 -0.56 4.91 -16.22
N HIS A 429 0.12 3.92 -15.66
CA HIS A 429 -0.54 2.77 -15.06
C HIS A 429 0.41 2.12 -14.05
N ASN A 430 -0.06 1.10 -13.33
CA ASN A 430 0.79 0.29 -12.47
C ASN A 430 2.06 -0.19 -13.21
N ALA A 431 3.20 -0.07 -12.55
CA ALA A 431 4.51 -0.47 -13.05
C ALA A 431 5.42 -0.89 -11.89
N PRO A 432 6.36 -1.82 -12.09
CA PRO A 432 7.30 -2.25 -11.05
C PRO A 432 8.40 -1.21 -10.82
N ALA A 433 9.06 -1.27 -9.66
CA ALA A 433 10.24 -0.46 -9.33
C ALA A 433 11.53 -0.97 -10.01
N THR A 434 11.45 -1.35 -11.29
CA THR A 434 12.56 -1.91 -12.06
C THR A 434 12.69 -1.21 -13.40
N LEU A 435 13.90 -1.11 -13.96
CA LEU A 435 14.09 -0.52 -15.30
C LEU A 435 13.47 -1.38 -16.42
N GLY A 436 13.31 -2.69 -16.19
CA GLY A 436 12.74 -3.62 -17.16
C GLY A 436 13.71 -3.91 -18.30
N HIS A 437 13.20 -3.91 -19.53
CA HIS A 437 14.00 -4.16 -20.74
C HIS A 437 15.03 -3.04 -21.02
N TRP A 438 16.17 -3.39 -21.64
CA TRP A 438 17.27 -2.44 -21.89
C TRP A 438 16.88 -1.21 -22.70
N ALA A 439 15.89 -1.33 -23.61
CA ALA A 439 15.37 -0.21 -24.40
C ALA A 439 14.82 0.93 -23.52
N PHE A 440 14.13 0.60 -22.42
CA PHE A 440 13.67 1.59 -21.45
C PHE A 440 14.84 2.16 -20.63
N GLY A 441 15.85 1.35 -20.35
CA GLY A 441 17.10 1.79 -19.73
C GLY A 441 17.85 2.82 -20.60
N ALA A 442 17.94 2.59 -21.91
CA ALA A 442 18.54 3.54 -22.84
C ALA A 442 17.78 4.88 -22.86
N ALA A 443 16.45 4.84 -22.90
CA ALA A 443 15.63 6.06 -22.80
C ALA A 443 15.82 6.79 -21.47
N MET A 444 15.94 6.06 -20.35
CA MET A 444 16.24 6.65 -19.04
C MET A 444 17.60 7.35 -19.04
N LEU A 445 18.63 6.76 -19.64
CA LEU A 445 19.96 7.38 -19.74
C LEU A 445 19.91 8.69 -20.54
N VAL A 446 19.21 8.71 -21.67
CA VAL A 446 19.01 9.92 -22.49
C VAL A 446 18.23 10.99 -21.71
N PHE A 447 17.18 10.58 -20.99
CA PHE A 447 16.40 11.47 -20.13
C PHE A 447 17.27 12.10 -19.03
N LEU A 448 18.05 11.28 -18.31
CA LEU A 448 18.94 11.75 -17.23
C LEU A 448 20.07 12.64 -17.77
N PHE A 449 20.62 12.32 -18.94
CA PHE A 449 21.60 13.17 -19.61
C PHE A 449 21.00 14.55 -19.95
N GLY A 450 19.81 14.59 -20.53
CA GLY A 450 19.11 15.84 -20.83
C GLY A 450 18.75 16.64 -19.57
N LEU A 451 18.28 15.98 -18.51
CA LEU A 451 17.99 16.61 -17.23
C LEU A 451 19.26 17.20 -16.60
N SER A 452 20.37 16.47 -16.64
CA SER A 452 21.67 16.91 -16.14
C SER A 452 22.17 18.12 -16.93
N GLY A 453 22.06 18.10 -18.27
CA GLY A 453 22.39 19.23 -19.13
C GLY A 453 21.55 20.47 -18.80
N MET A 454 20.25 20.30 -18.56
CA MET A 454 19.36 21.41 -18.17
C MET A 454 19.74 22.00 -16.81
N LEU A 455 20.04 21.16 -15.82
CA LEU A 455 20.51 21.59 -14.51
C LEU A 455 21.85 22.34 -14.63
N LEU A 456 22.81 21.81 -15.37
CA LEU A 456 24.10 22.47 -15.61
C LEU A 456 23.91 23.86 -16.26
N LEU A 457 22.98 23.99 -17.21
CA LEU A 457 22.66 25.28 -17.82
C LEU A 457 22.04 26.27 -16.81
N TRP A 458 21.16 25.82 -15.92
CA TRP A 458 20.62 26.67 -14.85
C TRP A 458 21.71 27.14 -13.88
N PHE A 459 22.64 26.25 -13.51
CA PHE A 459 23.75 26.58 -12.62
C PHE A 459 24.89 27.37 -13.30
N LYS A 460 24.89 27.52 -14.63
CA LYS A 460 25.77 28.49 -15.32
C LYS A 460 25.35 29.93 -15.07
N GLY A 461 24.10 30.19 -14.72
CA GLY A 461 23.62 31.52 -14.36
C GLY A 461 24.25 32.06 -13.07
N ARG A 462 24.05 33.36 -12.81
CA ARG A 462 24.46 34.00 -11.55
C ARG A 462 23.40 33.73 -10.48
N ILE A 463 23.80 33.12 -9.36
CA ILE A 463 22.94 32.94 -8.19
C ILE A 463 23.53 33.82 -7.10
N GLU A 464 22.87 34.96 -6.85
CA GLU A 464 23.22 35.89 -5.76
C GLU A 464 24.67 36.34 -5.69
N GLY A 465 25.21 36.79 -6.82
CA GLY A 465 26.58 37.28 -6.84
C GLY A 465 27.63 36.19 -7.08
N GLU A 466 27.32 34.92 -6.81
CA GLU A 466 28.22 33.79 -7.03
C GLU A 466 28.12 33.29 -8.48
N GLU A 467 29.25 33.34 -9.20
CA GLU A 467 29.34 32.95 -10.62
C GLU A 467 30.15 31.68 -10.86
N GLN A 468 31.16 31.39 -10.02
CA GLN A 468 32.18 30.40 -10.35
C GLN A 468 32.01 29.05 -9.63
N SER A 469 31.61 29.03 -8.35
CA SER A 469 31.56 27.76 -7.60
C SER A 469 30.18 27.07 -7.67
N PHE A 470 30.14 25.89 -8.30
CA PHE A 470 28.93 25.05 -8.36
C PHE A 470 28.45 24.60 -6.97
N HIS A 471 29.36 24.17 -6.10
CA HIS A 471 29.03 23.74 -4.73
C HIS A 471 28.45 24.88 -3.89
N LYS A 472 29.00 26.09 -4.04
CA LYS A 472 28.53 27.26 -3.29
C LYS A 472 27.16 27.71 -3.77
N LYS A 473 26.88 27.63 -5.08
CA LYS A 473 25.53 27.81 -5.64
C LYS A 473 24.52 26.80 -5.07
N ILE A 474 24.88 25.52 -4.95
CA ILE A 474 24.00 24.51 -4.33
C ILE A 474 23.78 24.82 -2.85
N SER A 475 24.83 25.16 -2.10
CA SER A 475 24.74 25.50 -0.68
C SER A 475 23.75 26.64 -0.45
N VAL A 476 23.90 27.75 -1.18
CA VAL A 476 23.03 28.93 -1.07
C VAL A 476 21.59 28.59 -1.42
N VAL A 477 21.36 27.83 -2.51
CA VAL A 477 20.01 27.38 -2.88
C VAL A 477 19.41 26.47 -1.80
N SER A 478 20.20 25.57 -1.22
CA SER A 478 19.75 24.62 -0.21
C SER A 478 19.44 25.28 1.14
N GLU A 479 20.26 26.22 1.59
CA GLU A 479 20.04 27.02 2.80
C GLU A 479 18.76 27.84 2.66
N ARG A 480 18.55 28.50 1.51
CA ARG A 480 17.32 29.26 1.23
C ARG A 480 16.08 28.39 1.15
N LEU A 481 16.17 27.21 0.53
CA LEU A 481 15.09 26.24 0.51
C LEU A 481 14.74 25.83 1.95
N TRP A 482 15.74 25.55 2.77
CA TRP A 482 15.55 25.19 4.17
C TRP A 482 14.89 26.33 4.96
N GLU A 483 15.43 27.55 4.89
CA GLU A 483 14.83 28.73 5.53
C GLU A 483 13.38 28.96 5.10
N THR A 484 13.10 28.81 3.80
CA THR A 484 11.75 29.02 3.28
C THR A 484 10.78 27.95 3.77
N ILE A 485 11.20 26.68 3.80
CA ILE A 485 10.39 25.55 4.28
C ILE A 485 10.03 25.72 5.76
N PHE A 486 10.96 26.25 6.57
CA PHE A 486 10.76 26.47 8.01
C PHE A 486 10.21 27.87 8.35
N SER A 487 9.86 28.69 7.36
CA SER A 487 9.28 30.03 7.55
C SER A 487 7.76 30.07 7.27
N ARG A 488 7.11 31.20 7.56
CA ARG A 488 5.72 31.47 7.09
C ARG A 488 5.60 31.49 5.56
N GLY A 489 6.72 31.55 4.83
CA GLY A 489 6.79 31.46 3.38
C GLY A 489 6.28 30.13 2.82
N ILE A 490 6.32 29.04 3.60
CA ILE A 490 5.81 27.74 3.17
C ILE A 490 4.33 27.76 2.78
N PHE A 491 3.49 28.57 3.46
CA PHE A 491 2.08 28.72 3.08
C PHE A 491 1.91 29.40 1.72
N ARG A 492 2.81 30.32 1.36
CA ARG A 492 2.82 30.95 0.04
C ARG A 492 3.29 29.96 -1.02
N ILE A 493 4.35 29.17 -0.75
CA ILE A 493 4.78 28.07 -1.63
C ILE A 493 3.64 27.08 -1.85
N PHE A 494 2.96 26.64 -0.78
CA PHE A 494 1.82 25.75 -0.85
C PHE A 494 0.68 26.37 -1.66
N SER A 495 0.36 27.64 -1.42
CA SER A 495 -0.65 28.36 -2.20
C SER A 495 -0.29 28.45 -3.69
N VAL A 496 0.98 28.69 -4.03
CA VAL A 496 1.47 28.72 -5.42
C VAL A 496 1.41 27.33 -6.04
N PHE A 497 1.84 26.30 -5.32
CA PHE A 497 1.74 24.92 -5.77
C PHE A 497 0.27 24.55 -6.07
N PHE A 498 -0.65 24.76 -5.13
CA PHE A 498 -2.06 24.40 -5.33
C PHE A 498 -2.74 25.28 -6.37
N LEU A 499 -2.61 26.61 -6.29
CA LEU A 499 -3.34 27.51 -7.18
C LEU A 499 -2.70 27.65 -8.56
N ASP A 500 -1.37 27.76 -8.64
CA ASP A 500 -0.67 28.04 -9.90
C ASP A 500 -0.16 26.77 -10.60
N VAL A 501 0.22 25.70 -9.87
CA VAL A 501 0.64 24.42 -10.48
C VAL A 501 -0.53 23.47 -10.68
N ILE A 502 -1.29 23.14 -9.61
CA ILE A 502 -2.40 22.19 -9.70
C ILE A 502 -3.60 22.81 -10.43
N LEU A 503 -4.11 23.96 -9.97
CA LEU A 503 -5.29 24.61 -10.56
C LEU A 503 -4.99 25.48 -11.80
N GLN A 504 -3.71 25.69 -12.12
CA GLN A 504 -3.26 26.46 -13.30
C GLN A 504 -3.86 27.89 -13.36
N ARG A 505 -4.03 28.55 -12.20
CA ARG A 505 -4.68 29.87 -12.06
C ARG A 505 -4.10 30.95 -12.99
N ARG A 506 -2.78 30.94 -13.23
CA ARG A 506 -2.14 31.92 -14.13
C ARG A 506 -2.64 31.76 -15.56
N LEU A 507 -2.72 30.52 -16.05
CA LEU A 507 -3.26 30.22 -17.38
C LEU A 507 -4.75 30.57 -17.48
N LEU A 508 -5.52 30.35 -16.41
CA LEU A 508 -6.94 30.75 -16.34
C LEU A 508 -7.11 32.27 -16.51
N ARG A 509 -6.22 33.07 -15.90
CA ARG A 509 -6.23 34.54 -16.01
C ARG A 509 -5.84 35.03 -17.41
N GLU A 510 -4.98 34.31 -18.11
CA GLU A 510 -4.58 34.65 -19.47
C GLU A 510 -5.65 34.28 -20.51
N SER A 511 -6.20 33.07 -20.42
CA SER A 511 -7.25 32.63 -21.34
C SER A 511 -7.98 31.40 -20.80
N VAL A 512 -9.28 31.54 -20.56
CA VAL A 512 -10.16 30.43 -20.16
C VAL A 512 -10.12 29.28 -21.17
N ARG A 513 -10.04 29.58 -22.48
CA ARG A 513 -10.03 28.57 -23.54
C ARG A 513 -8.73 27.75 -23.56
N ARG A 514 -7.58 28.40 -23.39
CA ARG A 514 -6.28 27.70 -23.28
C ARG A 514 -6.21 26.90 -21.98
N TRP A 515 -6.67 27.51 -20.89
CA TRP A 515 -6.78 26.84 -19.60
C TRP A 515 -7.63 25.59 -19.67
N PHE A 516 -8.81 25.64 -20.28
CA PHE A 516 -9.70 24.49 -20.39
C PHE A 516 -9.05 23.34 -21.19
N SER A 517 -8.52 23.61 -22.38
CA SER A 517 -7.88 22.58 -23.21
C SER A 517 -6.63 21.98 -22.56
N HIS A 518 -5.78 22.82 -21.96
CA HIS A 518 -4.59 22.35 -21.25
C HIS A 518 -4.95 21.60 -19.96
N SER A 519 -5.97 22.05 -19.23
CA SER A 519 -6.46 21.39 -18.01
C SER A 519 -6.96 19.98 -18.30
N LEU A 520 -7.67 19.74 -19.40
CA LEU A 520 -8.09 18.39 -19.80
C LEU A 520 -6.87 17.46 -19.96
N ILE A 521 -5.87 17.89 -20.74
CA ILE A 521 -4.65 17.10 -20.95
C ILE A 521 -3.92 16.88 -19.61
N TYR A 522 -3.72 17.96 -18.84
CA TYR A 522 -3.01 17.92 -17.56
C TYR A 522 -3.68 17.04 -16.51
N TYR A 523 -4.98 17.22 -16.25
CA TYR A 523 -5.70 16.43 -15.26
C TYR A 523 -5.89 14.97 -15.69
N GLY A 524 -5.98 14.71 -17.00
CA GLY A 524 -5.95 13.35 -17.52
C GLY A 524 -4.62 12.65 -17.21
N PHE A 525 -3.48 13.29 -17.49
CA PHE A 525 -2.17 12.74 -17.13
C PHE A 525 -1.93 12.67 -15.62
N LEU A 526 -2.34 13.70 -14.86
CA LEU A 526 -2.22 13.72 -13.41
C LEU A 526 -3.04 12.59 -12.78
N GLY A 527 -4.27 12.37 -13.24
CA GLY A 527 -5.14 11.28 -12.79
C GLY A 527 -4.52 9.90 -13.06
N LYS A 528 -3.95 9.71 -14.25
CA LYS A 528 -3.21 8.50 -14.62
C LYS A 528 -1.98 8.27 -13.74
N PHE A 529 -1.17 9.30 -13.51
CA PHE A 529 -0.01 9.22 -12.63
C PHE A 529 -0.40 8.91 -11.19
N VAL A 530 -1.42 9.58 -10.65
CA VAL A 530 -1.92 9.33 -9.29
C VAL A 530 -2.45 7.90 -9.19
N LEU A 531 -3.21 7.42 -10.17
CA LEU A 531 -3.70 6.05 -10.19
C LEU A 531 -2.55 5.02 -10.21
N GLY A 532 -1.54 5.23 -11.06
CA GLY A 532 -0.34 4.38 -11.11
C GLY A 532 0.46 4.40 -9.82
N LEU A 533 0.66 5.59 -9.24
CA LEU A 533 1.38 5.79 -7.97
C LEU A 533 0.64 5.16 -6.79
N LEU A 534 -0.68 5.33 -6.69
CA LEU A 534 -1.48 4.71 -5.65
C LEU A 534 -1.46 3.19 -5.79
N SER A 535 -1.60 2.65 -7.01
CA SER A 535 -1.50 1.20 -7.25
C SER A 535 -0.16 0.65 -6.78
N PHE A 536 0.93 1.35 -7.10
CA PHE A 536 2.29 0.99 -6.68
C PHE A 536 2.46 1.02 -5.15
N ILE A 537 2.05 2.10 -4.49
CA ILE A 537 2.17 2.26 -3.04
C ILE A 537 1.29 1.26 -2.30
N PHE A 538 0.02 1.13 -2.69
CA PHE A 538 -0.91 0.20 -2.04
C PHE A 538 -0.46 -1.25 -2.20
N PHE A 539 0.03 -1.64 -3.37
CA PHE A 539 0.56 -2.98 -3.55
C PHE A 539 1.86 -3.21 -2.79
N GLY A 540 2.74 -2.21 -2.73
CA GLY A 540 3.98 -2.29 -1.95
C GLY A 540 3.75 -2.39 -0.44
N LEU A 541 2.69 -1.77 0.09
CA LEU A 541 2.36 -1.79 1.52
C LEU A 541 1.39 -2.90 1.92
N PHE A 542 0.44 -3.26 1.04
CA PHE A 542 -0.70 -4.11 1.33
C PHE A 542 -0.95 -5.13 0.20
N SER A 543 0.09 -5.89 -0.18
CA SER A 543 0.05 -6.81 -1.34
C SER A 543 -1.04 -7.89 -1.32
N THR A 544 -1.58 -8.23 -0.13
CA THR A 544 -2.65 -9.23 0.04
C THR A 544 -4.04 -8.61 0.20
N ALA A 545 -4.16 -7.28 0.24
CA ALA A 545 -5.44 -6.61 0.39
C ALA A 545 -6.26 -6.70 -0.91
N GLN A 546 -7.57 -6.94 -0.78
CA GLN A 546 -8.48 -7.05 -1.93
C GLN A 546 -8.46 -5.79 -2.81
N LEU A 547 -8.39 -4.61 -2.21
CA LEU A 547 -8.26 -3.35 -2.94
C LEU A 547 -6.96 -3.30 -3.75
N SER A 548 -5.85 -3.79 -3.20
CA SER A 548 -4.58 -3.80 -3.91
C SER A 548 -4.62 -4.72 -5.14
N THR A 549 -5.21 -5.91 -5.03
CA THR A 549 -5.39 -6.80 -6.17
C THR A 549 -6.36 -6.22 -7.20
N ALA A 550 -7.40 -5.51 -6.75
CA ALA A 550 -8.35 -4.85 -7.64
C ALA A 550 -7.71 -3.69 -8.44
N MET A 551 -6.81 -2.91 -7.83
CA MET A 551 -6.07 -1.85 -8.52
C MET A 551 -5.01 -2.40 -9.50
N LEU A 552 -4.49 -3.59 -9.25
CA LEU A 552 -3.58 -4.28 -10.17
C LEU A 552 -4.31 -4.92 -11.35
N ASP A 553 -5.54 -5.37 -11.14
CA ASP A 553 -6.34 -6.05 -12.17
C ASP A 553 -6.91 -5.05 -13.18
N LYS A 554 -6.37 -5.09 -14.39
CA LYS A 554 -6.81 -4.29 -15.54
C LYS A 554 -8.28 -4.53 -15.91
N ASN A 555 -8.85 -5.68 -15.52
CA ASN A 555 -10.24 -6.05 -15.78
C ASN A 555 -11.18 -5.69 -14.64
N ASN A 556 -10.65 -5.26 -13.49
CA ASN A 556 -11.49 -4.82 -12.41
C ASN A 556 -12.21 -3.53 -12.82
N TRP A 557 -13.50 -3.43 -12.50
CA TRP A 557 -14.34 -2.31 -12.86
C TRP A 557 -13.72 -0.95 -12.49
N LEU A 558 -13.08 -0.87 -11.31
CA LEU A 558 -12.48 0.36 -10.80
C LEU A 558 -11.30 0.78 -11.68
N GLN A 559 -10.40 -0.16 -11.95
CA GLN A 559 -9.20 0.10 -12.74
C GLN A 559 -9.55 0.38 -14.20
N ALA A 560 -10.51 -0.36 -14.78
CA ALA A 560 -10.98 -0.18 -16.15
C ALA A 560 -11.63 1.18 -16.38
N ILE A 561 -12.62 1.57 -15.55
CA ILE A 561 -13.31 2.86 -15.66
C ILE A 561 -12.33 4.02 -15.51
N LEU A 562 -11.47 4.00 -14.48
CA LEU A 562 -10.54 5.10 -14.24
C LEU A 562 -9.50 5.22 -15.37
N ASN A 563 -9.04 4.09 -15.90
CA ASN A 563 -8.13 4.09 -17.04
C ASN A 563 -8.76 4.72 -18.28
N ASP A 564 -10.00 4.36 -18.61
CA ASP A 564 -10.70 4.88 -19.78
C ASP A 564 -11.14 6.34 -19.58
N LEU A 565 -11.59 6.71 -18.37
CA LEU A 565 -11.96 8.08 -18.02
C LEU A 565 -10.79 9.04 -18.21
N PHE A 566 -9.66 8.78 -17.56
CA PHE A 566 -8.52 9.69 -17.66
C PHE A 566 -7.92 9.69 -19.08
N GLY A 567 -7.87 8.53 -19.75
CA GLY A 567 -7.45 8.47 -21.16
C GLY A 567 -8.37 9.28 -22.09
N GLY A 568 -9.68 9.20 -21.86
CA GLY A 568 -10.70 9.91 -22.64
C GLY A 568 -10.63 11.42 -22.44
N ILE A 569 -10.41 11.87 -21.20
CA ILE A 569 -10.18 13.29 -20.90
C ILE A 569 -8.95 13.80 -21.67
N ILE A 570 -7.85 13.05 -21.74
CA ILE A 570 -6.67 13.44 -22.53
C ILE A 570 -7.04 13.52 -24.01
N LEU A 571 -7.75 12.51 -24.54
CA LEU A 571 -8.13 12.46 -25.95
C LEU A 571 -9.02 13.65 -26.36
N ILE A 572 -9.99 14.01 -25.52
CA ILE A 572 -10.84 15.20 -25.72
C ILE A 572 -9.98 16.47 -25.66
N GLY A 573 -9.09 16.60 -24.67
CA GLY A 573 -8.16 17.73 -24.55
C GLY A 573 -7.26 17.88 -25.78
N LEU A 574 -6.79 16.76 -26.34
CA LEU A 574 -6.01 16.71 -27.57
C LEU A 574 -6.82 17.12 -28.80
N ALA A 575 -8.04 16.60 -28.94
CA ALA A 575 -8.94 16.96 -30.03
C ALA A 575 -9.21 18.48 -30.01
N PHE A 576 -9.48 19.05 -28.82
CA PHE A 576 -9.58 20.50 -28.66
C PHE A 576 -8.29 21.20 -29.07
N ALA A 577 -7.11 20.78 -28.57
CA ALA A 577 -5.85 21.41 -28.92
C ALA A 577 -5.57 21.41 -30.45
N VAL A 578 -5.87 20.30 -31.14
CA VAL A 578 -5.76 20.19 -32.60
C VAL A 578 -6.76 21.12 -33.29
N ILE A 579 -8.02 21.12 -32.88
CA ILE A 579 -9.06 21.98 -33.44
C ILE A 579 -8.68 23.46 -33.27
N GLN A 580 -8.20 23.87 -32.10
CA GLN A 580 -7.74 25.24 -31.86
C GLN A 580 -6.59 25.62 -32.80
N ARG A 581 -5.68 24.68 -33.06
CA ARG A 581 -4.52 24.91 -33.93
C ARG A 581 -4.89 25.05 -35.41
N ILE A 582 -5.87 24.27 -35.87
CA ILE A 582 -6.32 24.30 -37.27
C ILE A 582 -7.28 25.47 -37.51
N MET A 583 -8.27 25.67 -36.63
CA MET A 583 -9.37 26.61 -36.86
C MET A 583 -9.09 28.05 -36.39
N VAL A 584 -8.28 28.26 -35.34
CA VAL A 584 -8.15 29.57 -34.67
C VAL A 584 -6.72 30.09 -34.71
N ARG A 585 -6.03 29.91 -35.84
CA ARG A 585 -4.66 30.40 -36.09
C ARG A 585 -4.54 31.88 -35.69
N PRO A 586 -3.87 32.24 -34.58
CA PRO A 586 -3.62 33.63 -34.26
C PRO A 586 -2.51 34.16 -35.17
N ALA A 587 -2.66 35.37 -35.71
CA ALA A 587 -1.75 35.99 -36.69
C ALA A 587 -0.30 36.23 -36.20
N HIS A 588 0.05 35.83 -34.97
CA HIS A 588 1.35 36.06 -34.33
C HIS A 588 2.04 34.79 -33.80
N VAL A 589 1.54 33.59 -34.13
CA VAL A 589 2.20 32.34 -33.73
C VAL A 589 2.96 31.78 -34.92
N LEU A 590 4.27 32.07 -34.98
CA LEU A 590 5.21 31.24 -35.75
C LEU A 590 5.10 29.83 -35.19
N SER A 591 4.35 28.96 -35.84
CA SER A 591 4.22 27.57 -35.42
C SER A 591 5.56 26.88 -35.61
N GLU A 592 6.39 26.85 -34.57
CA GLU A 592 7.60 26.03 -34.59
C GLU A 592 7.20 24.56 -34.74
N GLU A 593 7.84 23.85 -35.65
CA GLU A 593 7.57 22.43 -35.95
C GLU A 593 7.59 21.54 -34.69
N GLN A 594 8.35 21.93 -33.67
CA GLN A 594 8.44 21.27 -32.37
C GLN A 594 7.13 21.22 -31.58
N ASP A 595 6.20 22.16 -31.78
CA ASP A 595 4.85 22.11 -31.17
C ASP A 595 3.97 21.03 -31.81
N SER A 596 4.22 20.66 -33.07
CA SER A 596 3.49 19.56 -33.74
C SER A 596 3.93 18.20 -33.21
N VAL A 597 5.24 18.04 -33.02
CA VAL A 597 5.85 16.78 -32.55
C VAL A 597 5.28 16.37 -31.20
N ALA A 598 5.20 17.30 -30.24
CA ALA A 598 4.68 17.00 -28.91
C ALA A 598 3.21 16.54 -28.93
N LEU A 599 2.37 17.20 -29.73
CA LEU A 599 0.94 16.88 -29.83
C LEU A 599 0.70 15.54 -30.54
N ILE A 600 1.45 15.26 -31.61
CA ILE A 600 1.40 13.98 -32.32
C ILE A 600 1.87 12.86 -31.40
N LEU A 601 2.98 13.04 -30.70
CA LEU A 601 3.55 12.03 -29.82
C LEU A 601 2.59 11.65 -28.69
N VAL A 602 1.99 12.64 -28.02
CA VAL A 602 0.95 12.40 -27.01
C VAL A 602 -0.28 11.71 -27.63
N GLY A 603 -0.69 12.11 -28.83
CA GLY A 603 -1.83 11.51 -29.53
C GLY A 603 -1.63 10.04 -29.85
N VAL A 604 -0.46 9.70 -30.40
CA VAL A 604 -0.08 8.31 -30.71
C VAL A 604 0.00 7.47 -29.44
N ILE A 605 0.52 8.02 -28.35
CA ILE A 605 0.58 7.33 -27.06
C ILE A 605 -0.82 6.99 -26.54
N VAL A 606 -1.72 7.97 -26.50
CA VAL A 606 -3.06 7.79 -25.94
C VAL A 606 -3.91 6.89 -26.82
N ALA A 607 -3.88 7.10 -28.14
CA ALA A 607 -4.58 6.24 -29.09
C ALA A 607 -4.02 4.80 -29.05
N GLY A 608 -2.70 4.65 -29.01
CA GLY A 608 -2.04 3.35 -28.86
C GLY A 608 -2.42 2.63 -27.57
N GLY A 609 -2.65 3.37 -26.48
CA GLY A 609 -3.17 2.82 -25.23
C GLY A 609 -4.57 2.22 -25.35
N PHE A 610 -5.50 2.92 -26.01
CA PHE A 610 -6.85 2.40 -26.26
C PHE A 610 -6.87 1.24 -27.26
N LEU A 611 -6.04 1.28 -28.30
CA LEU A 611 -5.86 0.15 -29.22
C LEU A 611 -5.32 -1.08 -28.50
N LEU A 612 -4.36 -0.90 -27.59
CA LEU A 612 -3.85 -1.99 -26.77
C LEU A 612 -4.89 -2.58 -25.83
N GLU A 613 -5.68 -1.72 -25.18
CA GLU A 613 -6.77 -2.16 -24.31
C GLU A 613 -7.83 -2.94 -25.10
N GLY A 614 -8.25 -2.43 -26.25
CA GLY A 614 -9.17 -3.14 -27.14
C GLY A 614 -8.60 -4.48 -27.63
N ALA A 615 -7.34 -4.52 -28.07
CA ALA A 615 -6.68 -5.73 -28.53
C ALA A 615 -6.55 -6.76 -27.40
N ARG A 616 -6.27 -6.31 -26.17
CA ARG A 616 -6.25 -7.15 -24.96
C ARG A 616 -7.61 -7.78 -24.70
N ILE A 617 -8.71 -7.02 -24.84
CA ILE A 617 -10.08 -7.52 -24.68
C ILE A 617 -10.41 -8.60 -25.72
N VAL A 618 -10.03 -8.38 -26.99
CA VAL A 618 -10.20 -9.40 -28.04
C VAL A 618 -9.38 -10.65 -27.75
N LEU A 619 -8.10 -10.48 -27.42
CA LEU A 619 -7.15 -11.56 -27.15
C LEU A 619 -7.58 -12.44 -25.98
N THR A 620 -7.97 -11.81 -24.87
CA THR A 620 -8.34 -12.52 -23.63
C THR A 620 -9.76 -13.06 -23.67
N GLY A 621 -10.65 -12.48 -24.48
CA GLY A 621 -12.05 -12.90 -24.56
C GLY A 621 -12.81 -12.62 -23.28
N ILE A 622 -12.55 -11.47 -22.65
CA ILE A 622 -13.22 -11.06 -21.40
C ILE A 622 -14.74 -11.04 -21.60
N PRO A 623 -15.52 -11.58 -20.65
CA PRO A 623 -16.98 -11.50 -20.65
C PRO A 623 -17.51 -10.06 -20.79
N ALA A 624 -18.63 -9.89 -21.51
CA ALA A 624 -19.16 -8.57 -21.84
C ALA A 624 -19.55 -7.73 -20.60
N ASP A 625 -19.99 -8.37 -19.53
CA ASP A 625 -20.33 -7.78 -18.23
C ASP A 625 -19.12 -7.14 -17.53
N LYS A 626 -17.91 -7.65 -17.78
CA LYS A 626 -16.66 -7.04 -17.29
C LYS A 626 -16.09 -6.05 -18.29
N ALA A 627 -16.15 -6.37 -19.58
CA ALA A 627 -15.57 -5.54 -20.63
C ALA A 627 -16.25 -4.16 -20.73
N ILE A 628 -17.54 -4.05 -20.37
CA ILE A 628 -18.30 -2.79 -20.41
C ILE A 628 -17.67 -1.66 -19.56
N TYR A 629 -16.92 -1.99 -18.51
CA TYR A 629 -16.23 -1.02 -17.67
C TYR A 629 -15.08 -0.31 -18.41
N SER A 630 -14.47 -0.96 -19.39
CA SER A 630 -13.59 -0.32 -20.37
C SER A 630 -14.45 0.29 -21.48
N PHE A 631 -15.20 1.36 -21.16
CA PHE A 631 -16.23 1.92 -22.03
C PHE A 631 -15.71 2.52 -23.36
N ILE A 632 -14.42 2.80 -23.50
CA ILE A 632 -13.75 3.14 -24.76
C ILE A 632 -13.08 1.89 -25.34
N GLY A 633 -12.37 1.12 -24.50
CA GLY A 633 -11.66 -0.09 -24.93
C GLY A 633 -12.58 -1.16 -25.54
N TYR A 634 -13.80 -1.32 -25.01
CA TYR A 634 -14.75 -2.33 -25.45
C TYR A 634 -15.32 -2.04 -26.85
N PRO A 635 -15.83 -0.83 -27.16
CA PRO A 635 -16.15 -0.46 -28.55
C PRO A 635 -14.98 -0.63 -29.51
N VAL A 636 -13.76 -0.24 -29.11
CA VAL A 636 -12.55 -0.45 -29.91
C VAL A 636 -12.34 -1.94 -30.16
N SER A 637 -12.52 -2.80 -29.15
CA SER A 637 -12.39 -4.26 -29.30
C SER A 637 -13.34 -4.83 -30.36
N THR A 638 -14.57 -4.31 -30.47
CA THR A 638 -15.55 -4.74 -31.47
C THR A 638 -15.08 -4.42 -32.89
N ILE A 639 -14.46 -3.26 -33.09
CA ILE A 639 -13.86 -2.89 -34.38
C ILE A 639 -12.66 -3.78 -34.69
N LEU A 640 -11.78 -4.00 -33.70
CA LEU A 640 -10.56 -4.79 -33.85
C LEU A 640 -10.85 -6.26 -34.21
N ARG A 641 -11.96 -6.85 -33.73
CA ARG A 641 -12.39 -8.22 -34.11
C ARG A 641 -12.52 -8.40 -35.63
N SER A 642 -12.83 -7.34 -36.37
CA SER A 642 -13.01 -7.38 -37.83
C SER A 642 -11.71 -7.17 -38.62
N ILE A 643 -10.61 -6.74 -37.98
CA ILE A 643 -9.36 -6.39 -38.67
C ILE A 643 -8.48 -7.63 -38.89
N THR A 644 -8.31 -8.45 -37.87
CA THR A 644 -7.51 -9.69 -37.96
C THR A 644 -8.08 -10.75 -37.02
N LYS A 645 -7.84 -12.01 -37.38
CA LYS A 645 -8.15 -13.17 -36.55
C LYS A 645 -6.99 -13.57 -35.63
N ASP A 646 -5.76 -13.19 -35.97
CA ASP A 646 -4.57 -13.50 -35.16
C ASP A 646 -4.18 -12.33 -34.25
N TRP A 647 -4.95 -12.18 -33.16
CA TRP A 647 -4.60 -11.24 -32.10
C TRP A 647 -3.52 -11.75 -31.15
N GLN A 648 -3.20 -13.06 -31.19
CA GLN A 648 -2.16 -13.67 -30.35
C GLN A 648 -0.77 -13.17 -30.78
N GLY A 649 -0.52 -13.08 -32.09
CA GLY A 649 0.69 -12.45 -32.63
C GLY A 649 0.64 -10.92 -32.63
N ALA A 650 -0.47 -10.33 -33.08
CA ALA A 650 -0.57 -8.88 -33.27
C ALA A 650 -0.43 -8.06 -31.98
N TYR A 651 -0.92 -8.58 -30.85
CA TYR A 651 -0.87 -7.89 -29.56
C TYR A 651 0.56 -7.53 -29.14
N GLY A 652 1.53 -8.41 -29.38
CA GLY A 652 2.92 -8.17 -29.01
C GLY A 652 3.54 -6.98 -29.74
N TYR A 653 3.21 -6.80 -31.02
CA TYR A 653 3.67 -5.65 -31.80
C TYR A 653 3.06 -4.34 -31.32
N LEU A 654 1.75 -4.32 -31.03
CA LEU A 654 1.09 -3.15 -30.45
C LEU A 654 1.68 -2.79 -29.09
N TRP A 655 2.04 -3.79 -28.29
CA TRP A 655 2.64 -3.57 -26.97
C TRP A 655 4.00 -2.88 -27.10
N TRP A 656 4.86 -3.39 -27.99
CA TRP A 656 6.15 -2.78 -28.27
C TRP A 656 6.03 -1.40 -28.87
N PHE A 657 5.10 -1.18 -29.79
CA PHE A 657 4.86 0.12 -30.39
C PHE A 657 4.51 1.16 -29.32
N HIS A 658 3.57 0.86 -28.43
CA HIS A 658 3.20 1.76 -27.34
C HIS A 658 4.36 1.98 -26.36
N GLY A 659 5.05 0.90 -25.95
CA GLY A 659 6.18 0.97 -25.02
C GLY A 659 7.35 1.79 -25.57
N ILE A 660 7.73 1.59 -26.82
CA ILE A 660 8.79 2.35 -27.48
C ILE A 660 8.38 3.82 -27.65
N THR A 661 7.13 4.09 -28.03
CA THR A 661 6.64 5.48 -28.15
C THR A 661 6.75 6.22 -26.81
N TRP A 662 6.46 5.54 -25.70
CA TRP A 662 6.71 6.08 -24.35
C TRP A 662 8.19 6.28 -24.03
N ALA A 663 9.04 5.34 -24.41
CA ALA A 663 10.49 5.48 -24.25
C ALA A 663 11.03 6.71 -25.02
N VAL A 664 10.56 6.93 -26.25
CA VAL A 664 10.87 8.12 -27.05
C VAL A 664 10.33 9.40 -26.39
N PHE A 665 9.12 9.38 -25.83
CA PHE A 665 8.55 10.52 -25.12
C PHE A 665 9.43 10.96 -23.94
N PHE A 666 9.85 10.04 -23.08
CA PHE A 666 10.74 10.37 -21.97
C PHE A 666 12.11 10.83 -22.45
N ALA A 667 12.70 10.16 -23.44
CA ALA A 667 13.97 10.59 -24.01
C ALA A 667 13.91 12.01 -24.60
N TYR A 668 12.79 12.39 -25.23
CA TYR A 668 12.58 13.72 -25.82
C TYR A 668 12.22 14.81 -24.81
N LEU A 669 11.62 14.44 -23.66
CA LEU A 669 11.07 15.36 -22.66
C LEU A 669 12.02 16.53 -22.27
N PRO A 670 13.31 16.31 -21.91
CA PRO A 670 14.17 17.41 -21.47
C PRO A 670 14.65 18.32 -22.61
N PHE A 671 14.61 17.86 -23.86
CA PHE A 671 15.11 18.60 -25.03
C PHE A 671 14.01 19.37 -25.75
N GLY A 672 12.80 18.83 -25.77
CA GLY A 672 11.68 19.42 -26.47
C GLY A 672 10.94 20.51 -25.70
N LYS A 673 9.84 20.97 -26.28
CA LYS A 673 8.92 21.90 -25.63
C LYS A 673 8.18 21.30 -24.43
N LEU A 674 8.13 19.97 -24.31
CA LEU A 674 7.53 19.26 -23.17
C LEU A 674 8.30 19.46 -21.86
N LYS A 675 9.54 20.01 -21.89
CA LYS A 675 10.31 20.33 -20.68
C LYS A 675 9.57 21.26 -19.70
N HIS A 676 8.59 22.03 -20.18
CA HIS A 676 7.73 22.87 -19.33
C HIS A 676 7.00 22.08 -18.24
N ILE A 677 6.77 20.78 -18.44
CA ILE A 677 6.22 19.87 -17.44
C ILE A 677 7.12 19.84 -16.18
N LEU A 678 8.44 19.94 -16.35
CA LEU A 678 9.42 19.98 -15.26
C LEU A 678 9.77 21.41 -14.83
N THR A 679 10.03 22.29 -15.81
CA THR A 679 10.60 23.60 -15.52
C THR A 679 9.59 24.59 -14.96
N THR A 680 8.32 24.53 -15.37
CA THR A 680 7.31 25.51 -14.96
C THR A 680 6.97 25.41 -13.47
N PRO A 681 6.63 24.22 -12.91
CA PRO A 681 6.41 24.09 -11.47
C PRO A 681 7.63 24.54 -10.67
N LEU A 682 8.82 24.11 -11.08
CA LEU A 682 10.07 24.41 -10.38
C LEU A 682 10.38 25.92 -10.38
N THR A 683 10.22 26.59 -11.51
CA THR A 683 10.45 28.04 -11.63
C THR A 683 9.44 28.85 -10.80
N LEU A 684 8.18 28.44 -10.77
CA LEU A 684 7.14 29.10 -9.96
C LEU A 684 7.42 29.00 -8.46
N LEU A 685 7.86 27.81 -8.00
CA LEU A 685 8.20 27.59 -6.60
C LEU A 685 9.46 28.36 -6.20
N ILE A 686 10.50 28.37 -7.04
CA ILE A 686 11.75 29.10 -6.77
C ILE A 686 11.51 30.61 -6.75
N ARG A 687 10.76 31.15 -7.72
CA ARG A 687 10.51 32.60 -7.81
C ARG A 687 9.79 33.14 -6.57
N GLU A 688 8.84 32.39 -6.03
CA GLU A 688 8.06 32.80 -4.86
C GLU A 688 8.77 32.50 -3.52
N GLY A 689 9.71 31.55 -3.52
CA GLY A 689 10.65 31.38 -2.40
C GLY A 689 11.66 32.53 -2.31
N GLY A 690 12.14 33.04 -3.46
CA GLY A 690 13.12 34.13 -3.51
C GLY A 690 12.55 35.56 -3.31
N THR A 691 11.24 35.77 -3.45
CA THR A 691 10.61 37.11 -3.27
C THR A 691 10.30 37.46 -1.81
N ILE A 692 10.60 36.58 -0.85
CA ILE A 692 10.35 36.83 0.58
C ILE A 692 11.21 38.00 1.12
N GLU A 693 12.34 38.32 0.49
CA GLU A 693 13.21 39.43 0.90
C GLU A 693 12.79 40.81 0.38
N ARG A 694 11.88 40.94 -0.60
CA ARG A 694 11.58 42.25 -1.23
C ARG A 694 10.32 42.95 -0.72
N ARG A 695 9.73 42.52 0.41
CA ARG A 695 8.55 43.19 0.98
C ARG A 695 8.61 43.36 2.49
#